data_AF-A0A7R9QQZ5-F1
#
_entry.id   AF-A0A7R9QQZ5-F1
#
_cell.length_a   1.000
_cell.length_b   1.000
_cell.length_c   1.000
_cell.angle_alpha   90.00
_cell.angle_beta   90.00
_cell.angle_gamma   90.00
#
_symmetry.space_group_name_H-M   'P 1'
#
loop_
_entity.id
_entity.type
_entity.pdbx_description
1 polymer ?
#
loop_
_entity_poly.entity_id
_entity_poly.type
_entity_poly.pdbx_seq_one_letter_code
_entity_poly.pdbx_strand_id
1 'polypeptide(L)'
;MSRSASRLTSSLSLDNHCSVLVSSPESARRPKSASEGVRINYDQQLLHEVWLSGLRSWRNRLSRFANNFKSGIYPSSVEFLVTIVALVFSSHLFLPFDPSLGLIHAIDAFVARRLSASSSVSSCVACVSFAVVVWLLKMLSMRYALKLLLMYKQWMYESRAHNKPSTATKVWLLLIRALTAHKSPSLYSYQASLPRLPLPPLDQTIARYLQSVRPLLDDTAFARTTRLAEQFRDGVGRKFQRYLWLKSWWASNYVSDWWEEFVYLRGRAPLMVNSNFYGIDALVTDGLTSKQTARAANLVYASLLFRKQIDRQELKPILVQNLVPLCSAQYERVFNTTRIPGADADRLSHLTDSPHIVVLHSGKFYKLTIHHKGRLLQPKQLQQLLDQIVADDAPANNGESRLASLTAADRRTWADTRHKWFSKGINRISLSAIEKAAFVLVLDSERFEAEDAAKLDRYGQLLLHGNGNDRWFDKSFNLIVARNARVGFNGEHSWADAPVMAHLWEFVLHYDFHVLQYDDDGNCRLGNGVDDASPPIRLKWDFADPLLRVIDDSFRNAQALLSDVDLRLFRHDAYGKGFIKTCRVSPDAYIQMALQLAYFRDQGHLSLTYEASMTRLFREGRTETVRPVTVESAQFVRAMESPDESASARRELLRAACGRHQRAYQEAMCGKGVDRHLFCLYVISQYLEVESEFLKQVLSEPWKLSTSQTPHGQVGLLDASKNPRHISAGGGFGPVADDGYGVSYIVAGEDVVFFHISSKRSSSATDSQRFRQHIDGALRDLRSLF
;
A
#
# COMPACT_ATOMS: atom_id res chain seq x y z
N MET A 1 -38.82 -26.21 4.88
CA MET A 1 -39.34 -27.44 5.50
C MET A 1 -38.52 -27.80 6.75
N SER A 2 -39.11 -27.51 7.91
CA SER A 2 -39.19 -28.39 9.09
C SER A 2 -37.96 -28.73 9.95
N ARG A 3 -37.89 -28.03 11.10
CA ARG A 3 -37.69 -28.50 12.51
C ARG A 3 -36.34 -29.19 12.86
N SER A 4 -35.73 -29.06 14.04
CA SER A 4 -36.13 -28.54 15.35
C SER A 4 -34.92 -28.16 16.21
N ALA A 5 -35.13 -27.25 17.17
CA ALA A 5 -34.24 -26.92 18.26
C ALA A 5 -34.72 -27.54 19.59
N SER A 6 -33.80 -27.95 20.46
CA SER A 6 -33.88 -27.90 21.95
C SER A 6 -32.58 -28.51 22.54
N ARG A 7 -31.73 -27.70 23.19
CA ARG A 7 -31.60 -27.50 24.65
C ARG A 7 -31.45 -28.78 25.47
N LEU A 8 -30.32 -28.89 26.19
CA LEU A 8 -30.26 -29.35 27.58
C LEU A 8 -28.99 -28.84 28.27
N THR A 9 -29.20 -28.04 29.30
CA THR A 9 -28.26 -27.61 30.33
C THR A 9 -28.52 -28.46 31.57
N SER A 10 -27.48 -28.96 32.24
CA SER A 10 -27.53 -29.24 33.67
C SER A 10 -26.13 -29.17 34.30
N SER A 11 -26.14 -28.66 35.52
CA SER A 11 -25.05 -28.25 36.40
C SER A 11 -24.79 -29.27 37.53
N LEU A 12 -23.74 -29.00 38.33
CA LEU A 12 -23.34 -29.59 39.63
C LEU A 12 -22.38 -30.80 39.48
N SER A 13 -21.28 -30.95 40.22
CA SER A 13 -20.97 -30.55 41.60
C SER A 13 -19.46 -30.33 41.87
N LEU A 14 -19.15 -29.41 42.79
CA LEU A 14 -17.88 -29.30 43.53
C LEU A 14 -17.91 -30.26 44.73
N ASP A 15 -16.78 -30.94 45.03
CA ASP A 15 -16.24 -31.02 46.40
C ASP A 15 -14.83 -31.66 46.47
N ASN A 16 -13.90 -30.85 46.96
CA ASN A 16 -12.92 -31.03 48.05
C ASN A 16 -11.83 -32.14 48.12
N HIS A 17 -10.63 -31.62 48.43
CA HIS A 17 -9.52 -32.12 49.25
C HIS A 17 -8.56 -33.20 48.73
N CYS A 18 -7.32 -32.76 48.40
CA CYS A 18 -6.11 -33.27 49.07
C CYS A 18 -4.91 -32.33 48.86
N SER A 19 -4.38 -31.82 49.97
CA SER A 19 -3.16 -31.03 50.08
C SER A 19 -2.20 -31.76 51.01
N VAL A 20 -1.07 -32.30 50.54
CA VAL A 20 0.04 -32.76 51.40
C VAL A 20 1.38 -32.76 50.63
N LEU A 21 2.31 -31.96 51.15
CA LEU A 21 3.78 -32.07 51.22
C LEU A 21 4.66 -32.00 49.95
N VAL A 22 5.39 -30.89 49.85
CA VAL A 22 6.65 -30.74 49.11
C VAL A 22 7.80 -31.11 50.05
N SER A 23 8.56 -32.14 49.70
CA SER A 23 9.85 -32.50 50.32
C SER A 23 11.00 -32.23 49.34
N SER A 24 12.03 -31.52 49.83
CA SER A 24 13.36 -31.37 49.22
C SER A 24 14.06 -32.74 49.04
N PRO A 25 15.00 -32.87 48.08
CA PRO A 25 16.38 -33.12 48.51
C PRO A 25 17.48 -32.39 47.74
N GLU A 26 18.62 -32.27 48.42
CA GLU A 26 19.86 -31.59 48.08
C GLU A 26 20.74 -32.27 47.00
N SER A 27 21.54 -31.40 46.35
CA SER A 27 22.94 -31.59 45.94
C SER A 27 23.31 -32.54 44.78
N ALA A 28 23.75 -31.94 43.66
CA ALA A 28 24.80 -32.51 42.80
C ALA A 28 25.54 -31.40 42.00
N ARG A 29 26.74 -31.08 42.50
CA ARG A 29 27.99 -30.60 41.86
C ARG A 29 27.92 -29.85 40.51
N ARG A 30 28.34 -28.57 40.53
CA ARG A 30 28.86 -27.82 39.37
C ARG A 30 30.38 -28.03 39.21
N PRO A 31 30.94 -28.04 37.99
CA PRO A 31 32.35 -27.72 37.80
C PRO A 31 32.55 -26.19 37.73
N LYS A 32 33.64 -25.73 38.35
CA LYS A 32 34.15 -24.35 38.29
C LYS A 32 35.04 -24.20 37.04
N SER A 33 34.86 -23.11 36.30
CA SER A 33 35.96 -22.36 35.71
C SER A 33 35.61 -20.87 35.76
N ALA A 34 36.51 -20.07 36.33
CA ALA A 34 36.36 -18.64 36.52
C ALA A 34 37.42 -17.90 35.71
N SER A 35 37.02 -16.85 34.98
CA SER A 35 37.73 -15.57 34.91
C SER A 35 36.84 -14.52 34.24
N GLU A 36 36.63 -13.41 34.95
CA GLU A 36 35.88 -12.18 34.61
C GLU A 36 34.35 -12.29 34.49
N GLY A 37 33.72 -12.53 35.65
CA GLY A 37 32.27 -12.51 35.82
C GLY A 37 31.72 -11.10 36.04
N VAL A 38 31.19 -10.48 34.99
CA VAL A 38 30.04 -9.59 35.16
C VAL A 38 28.87 -10.50 35.56
N ARG A 39 28.45 -10.45 36.84
CA ARG A 39 27.20 -11.10 37.26
C ARG A 39 26.04 -10.32 36.66
N ILE A 40 25.69 -10.64 35.41
CA ILE A 40 24.50 -10.13 34.77
C ILE A 40 23.29 -10.81 35.42
N ASN A 41 22.55 -10.06 36.23
CA ASN A 41 21.28 -10.53 36.78
C ASN A 41 20.21 -10.44 35.69
N TYR A 42 20.10 -11.51 34.88
CA TYR A 42 19.20 -11.58 33.73
C TYR A 42 17.74 -11.26 34.07
N ASP A 43 17.27 -11.61 35.28
CA ASP A 43 15.90 -11.35 35.71
C ASP A 43 15.66 -9.85 35.96
N GLN A 44 16.60 -9.15 36.60
CA GLN A 44 16.50 -7.71 36.81
C GLN A 44 16.60 -6.92 35.50
N GLN A 45 17.50 -7.33 34.59
CA GLN A 45 17.62 -6.70 33.27
C GLN A 45 16.37 -6.95 32.42
N LEU A 46 15.83 -8.17 32.43
CA LEU A 46 14.59 -8.50 31.72
C LEU A 46 13.41 -7.69 32.27
N LEU A 47 13.25 -7.61 33.60
CA LEU A 47 12.21 -6.79 34.22
C LEU A 47 12.38 -5.30 33.88
N HIS A 48 13.61 -4.80 33.85
CA HIS A 48 13.92 -3.43 33.44
C HIS A 48 13.55 -3.17 31.97
N GLU A 49 13.88 -4.08 31.05
CA GLU A 49 13.50 -3.97 29.64
C GLU A 49 11.98 -4.10 29.43
N VAL A 50 11.30 -4.97 30.19
CA VAL A 50 9.84 -5.07 30.21
C VAL A 50 9.22 -3.75 30.69
N TRP A 51 9.77 -3.16 31.76
CA TRP A 51 9.34 -1.86 32.26
C TRP A 51 9.54 -0.74 31.23
N LEU A 52 10.72 -0.65 30.62
CA LEU A 52 11.03 0.33 29.57
C LEU A 52 10.14 0.15 28.33
N SER A 53 9.87 -1.10 27.94
CA SER A 53 8.92 -1.44 26.88
C SER A 53 7.49 -0.99 27.23
N GLY A 54 7.06 -1.23 28.47
CA GLY A 54 5.79 -0.76 29.03
C GLY A 54 5.67 0.76 28.98
N LEU A 55 6.67 1.48 29.50
CA LEU A 55 6.74 2.95 29.46
C LEU A 55 6.69 3.50 28.02
N ARG A 56 7.43 2.88 27.09
CA ARG A 56 7.43 3.29 25.68
C ARG A 56 6.06 3.08 25.05
N SER A 57 5.44 1.93 25.29
CA SER A 57 4.08 1.63 24.83
C SER A 57 3.09 2.67 25.34
N TRP A 58 3.13 3.01 26.63
CA TRP A 58 2.31 4.07 27.23
C TRP A 58 2.58 5.44 26.61
N ARG A 59 3.84 5.85 26.47
CA ARG A 59 4.22 7.12 25.83
C ARG A 59 3.73 7.18 24.38
N ASN A 60 3.87 6.10 23.63
CA ASN A 60 3.39 6.01 22.25
C ASN A 60 1.87 6.06 22.18
N ARG A 61 1.14 5.46 23.13
CA ARG A 61 -0.32 5.57 23.22
C ARG A 61 -0.75 7.00 23.52
N LEU A 62 -0.13 7.68 24.48
CA LEU A 62 -0.43 9.07 24.81
C LEU A 62 -0.11 10.02 23.65
N SER A 63 1.06 9.86 23.02
CA SER A 63 1.44 10.65 21.84
C SER A 63 0.48 10.43 20.68
N ARG A 64 0.05 9.19 20.42
CA ARG A 64 -0.94 8.90 19.38
C ARG A 64 -2.30 9.45 19.72
N PHE A 65 -2.74 9.39 20.98
CA PHE A 65 -3.97 10.02 21.42
C PHE A 65 -3.93 11.54 21.19
N ALA A 66 -2.85 12.21 21.60
CA ALA A 66 -2.66 13.64 21.37
C ALA A 66 -2.63 13.99 19.87
N ASN A 67 -1.93 13.19 19.05
CA ASN A 67 -1.88 13.39 17.61
C ASN A 67 -3.23 13.12 16.93
N ASN A 68 -3.95 12.08 17.34
CA ASN A 68 -5.30 11.77 16.87
C ASN A 68 -6.27 12.88 17.27
N PHE A 69 -6.14 13.46 18.45
CA PHE A 69 -6.91 14.62 18.87
C PHE A 69 -6.58 15.83 17.98
N LYS A 70 -5.29 16.15 17.77
CA LYS A 70 -4.84 17.26 16.90
C LYS A 70 -5.32 17.11 15.46
N SER A 71 -5.19 15.91 14.89
CA SER A 71 -5.71 15.58 13.56
C SER A 71 -7.24 15.59 13.52
N GLY A 72 -7.87 15.16 14.62
CA GLY A 72 -9.31 15.08 14.80
C GLY A 72 -10.00 16.43 15.02
N ILE A 73 -9.27 17.50 15.35
CA ILE A 73 -9.80 18.87 15.44
C ILE A 73 -9.49 19.71 14.20
N TYR A 74 -8.64 19.21 13.29
CA TYR A 74 -8.35 19.87 12.02
C TYR A 74 -9.66 20.05 11.21
N PRO A 75 -9.86 21.21 10.54
CA PRO A 75 -8.93 22.33 10.34
C PRO A 75 -8.92 23.40 11.46
N SER A 76 -9.57 23.15 12.59
CA SER A 76 -9.48 24.01 13.78
C SER A 76 -8.23 23.69 14.62
N SER A 77 -8.03 24.41 15.72
CA SER A 77 -6.93 24.19 16.66
C SER A 77 -7.34 24.53 18.10
N VAL A 78 -6.50 24.15 19.08
CA VAL A 78 -6.73 24.44 20.50
C VAL A 78 -6.52 25.92 20.80
N GLU A 79 -5.60 26.58 20.10
CA GLU A 79 -5.36 28.02 20.22
C GLU A 79 -6.63 28.81 19.87
N PHE A 80 -7.37 28.36 18.84
CA PHE A 80 -8.68 28.94 18.52
C PHE A 80 -9.72 28.74 19.62
N LEU A 81 -9.70 27.61 20.34
CA LEU A 81 -10.59 27.41 21.48
C LEU A 81 -10.27 28.42 22.58
N VAL A 82 -9.00 28.64 22.89
CA VAL A 82 -8.57 29.63 23.89
C VAL A 82 -9.01 31.04 23.48
N THR A 83 -8.88 31.41 22.21
CA THR A 83 -9.39 32.69 21.70
C THR A 83 -10.91 32.82 21.85
N ILE A 84 -11.67 31.77 21.54
CA ILE A 84 -13.13 31.78 21.71
C ILE A 84 -13.51 31.89 23.18
N VAL A 85 -12.83 31.16 24.07
CA VAL A 85 -13.04 31.26 25.52
C VAL A 85 -12.79 32.70 26.00
N ALA A 86 -11.67 33.31 25.59
CA ALA A 86 -11.36 34.69 25.95
C ALA A 86 -12.44 35.66 25.44
N LEU A 87 -12.88 35.52 24.18
CA LEU A 87 -13.93 36.36 23.59
C LEU A 87 -15.28 36.19 24.30
N VAL A 88 -15.69 34.96 24.61
CA VAL A 88 -16.94 34.66 25.32
C VAL A 88 -16.88 35.25 26.73
N PHE A 89 -15.76 35.08 27.43
CA PHE A 89 -15.59 35.58 28.78
C PHE A 89 -15.57 37.12 28.83
N SER A 90 -14.82 37.76 27.94
CA SER A 90 -14.82 39.22 27.79
C SER A 90 -16.22 39.74 27.44
N SER A 91 -16.94 39.05 26.56
CA SER A 91 -18.30 39.44 26.20
C SER A 91 -19.25 39.34 27.39
N HIS A 92 -19.16 38.27 28.19
CA HIS A 92 -19.98 38.06 29.37
C HIS A 92 -19.73 39.12 30.46
N LEU A 93 -18.48 39.60 30.59
CA LEU A 93 -18.12 40.60 31.59
C LEU A 93 -18.41 42.05 31.18
N PHE A 94 -18.23 42.38 29.90
CA PHE A 94 -18.17 43.78 29.45
C PHE A 94 -19.32 44.21 28.53
N LEU A 95 -20.07 43.28 27.93
CA LEU A 95 -21.20 43.65 27.07
C LEU A 95 -22.50 43.75 27.88
N PRO A 96 -23.34 44.76 27.60
CA PRO A 96 -24.63 44.93 28.28
C PRO A 96 -25.71 43.94 27.79
N PHE A 97 -25.41 43.09 26.81
CA PHE A 97 -26.32 42.10 26.26
C PHE A 97 -25.62 40.73 26.16
N ASP A 98 -26.38 39.64 26.31
CA ASP A 98 -25.85 38.27 26.25
C ASP A 98 -25.80 37.75 24.79
N PRO A 99 -24.61 37.60 24.18
CA PRO A 99 -24.48 37.08 22.82
C PRO A 99 -24.83 35.59 22.70
N SER A 100 -24.95 34.87 23.83
CA SER A 100 -25.38 33.48 23.87
C SER A 100 -26.90 33.30 23.87
N LEU A 101 -27.67 34.40 23.85
CA LEU A 101 -29.13 34.41 23.90
C LEU A 101 -29.69 33.64 25.12
N GLY A 102 -29.05 33.79 26.28
CA GLY A 102 -29.45 33.16 27.54
C GLY A 102 -28.89 31.77 27.79
N LEU A 103 -28.13 31.19 26.85
CA LEU A 103 -27.58 29.84 26.99
C LEU A 103 -26.54 29.74 28.11
N ILE A 104 -25.67 30.75 28.25
CA ILE A 104 -24.68 30.78 29.34
C ILE A 104 -25.40 30.80 30.69
N HIS A 105 -26.43 31.64 30.86
CA HIS A 105 -27.22 31.67 32.08
C HIS A 105 -27.95 30.36 32.38
N ALA A 106 -28.48 29.69 31.34
CA ALA A 106 -29.14 28.39 31.50
C ALA A 106 -28.16 27.30 31.97
N ILE A 107 -26.93 27.27 31.40
CA ILE A 107 -25.88 26.34 31.81
C ILE A 107 -25.40 26.65 33.23
N ASP A 108 -25.20 27.94 33.55
CA ASP A 108 -24.80 28.42 34.88
C ASP A 108 -25.81 27.99 35.94
N ALA A 109 -27.10 28.24 35.72
CA ALA A 109 -28.17 27.84 36.64
C ALA A 109 -28.26 26.32 36.82
N PHE A 110 -27.99 25.54 35.77
CA PHE A 110 -27.93 24.08 35.85
C PHE A 110 -26.72 23.60 36.68
N VAL A 111 -25.54 24.16 36.43
CA VAL A 111 -24.28 23.82 37.12
C VAL A 111 -24.35 24.20 38.60
N ALA A 112 -24.77 25.43 38.90
CA ALA A 112 -24.93 25.92 40.28
C ALA A 112 -25.89 25.02 41.08
N ARG A 113 -27.01 24.60 40.48
CA ARG A 113 -28.01 23.74 41.13
C ARG A 113 -27.53 22.30 41.34
N ARG A 114 -26.78 21.74 40.39
CA ARG A 114 -26.39 20.31 40.40
C ARG A 114 -25.07 20.02 41.11
N LEU A 115 -24.14 20.97 41.11
CA LEU A 115 -22.79 20.78 41.64
C LEU A 115 -22.52 21.59 42.92
N SER A 116 -23.52 22.33 43.43
CA SER A 116 -23.38 23.21 44.61
C SER A 116 -22.14 24.13 44.53
N ALA A 117 -21.80 24.55 43.30
CA ALA A 117 -20.65 25.38 43.02
C ALA A 117 -20.93 26.86 43.39
N SER A 118 -19.88 27.62 43.71
CA SER A 118 -20.01 29.07 43.89
C SER A 118 -20.37 29.76 42.58
N SER A 119 -21.05 30.91 42.65
CA SER A 119 -21.53 31.68 41.49
C SER A 119 -20.42 31.99 40.48
N SER A 120 -19.21 32.32 40.97
CA SER A 120 -18.07 32.58 40.08
C SER A 120 -17.59 31.32 39.35
N VAL A 121 -17.60 30.17 40.02
CA VAL A 121 -17.18 28.89 39.43
C VAL A 121 -18.21 28.41 38.42
N SER A 122 -19.49 28.50 38.74
CA SER A 122 -20.57 28.08 37.84
C SER A 122 -20.63 28.93 36.57
N SER A 123 -20.45 30.26 36.69
CA SER A 123 -20.37 31.16 35.54
C SER A 123 -19.14 30.89 34.65
N CYS A 124 -17.97 30.62 35.25
CA CYS A 124 -16.78 30.23 34.49
C CYS A 124 -17.00 28.92 33.71
N VAL A 125 -17.56 27.90 34.37
CA VAL A 125 -17.87 26.61 33.72
C VAL A 125 -18.89 26.80 32.60
N ALA A 126 -19.89 27.65 32.78
CA ALA A 126 -20.88 27.96 31.75
C ALA A 126 -20.25 28.64 30.52
N CYS A 127 -19.40 29.65 30.73
CA CYS A 127 -18.68 30.34 29.65
C CYS A 127 -17.77 29.38 28.87
N VAL A 128 -16.99 28.53 29.57
CA VAL A 128 -16.11 27.54 28.94
C VAL A 128 -16.93 26.49 28.17
N SER A 129 -18.01 25.99 28.75
CA SER A 129 -18.87 24.99 28.10
C SER A 129 -19.50 25.55 26.81
N PHE A 130 -20.04 26.78 26.88
CA PHE A 130 -20.56 27.46 25.70
C PHE A 130 -19.47 27.70 24.64
N ALA A 131 -18.29 28.16 25.05
CA ALA A 131 -17.15 28.37 24.14
C ALA A 131 -16.70 27.06 23.46
N VAL A 132 -16.71 25.92 24.17
CA VAL A 132 -16.42 24.61 23.59
C VAL A 132 -17.47 24.22 22.54
N VAL A 133 -18.76 24.44 22.81
CA VAL A 133 -19.83 24.18 21.83
C VAL A 133 -19.65 25.04 20.58
N VAL A 134 -19.41 26.35 20.74
CA VAL A 134 -19.14 27.28 19.62
C VAL A 134 -17.91 26.83 18.82
N TRP A 135 -16.84 26.44 19.49
CA TRP A 135 -15.63 25.94 18.84
C TRP A 135 -15.87 24.63 18.08
N LEU A 136 -16.62 23.69 18.64
CA LEU A 136 -17.00 22.44 17.98
C LEU A 136 -17.85 22.70 16.74
N LEU A 137 -18.85 23.59 16.83
CA LEU A 137 -19.68 24.00 15.69
C LEU A 137 -18.82 24.65 14.60
N LYS A 138 -17.93 25.58 14.96
CA LYS A 138 -16.99 26.19 14.01
C LYS A 138 -16.10 25.12 13.35
N MET A 139 -15.56 24.18 14.12
CA MET A 139 -14.70 23.11 13.63
C MET A 139 -15.44 22.21 12.64
N LEU A 140 -16.67 21.80 12.96
CA LEU A 140 -17.54 21.02 12.07
C LEU A 140 -17.89 21.80 10.79
N SER A 141 -18.23 23.09 10.91
CA SER A 141 -18.50 23.97 9.77
C SER A 141 -17.30 24.11 8.85
N MET A 142 -16.11 24.36 9.39
CA MET A 142 -14.88 24.44 8.57
C MET A 142 -14.54 23.09 7.92
N ARG A 143 -14.73 21.97 8.64
CA ARG A 143 -14.52 20.63 8.09
C ARG A 143 -15.46 20.35 6.92
N TYR A 144 -16.73 20.71 7.07
CA TYR A 144 -17.74 20.53 6.03
C TYR A 144 -17.48 21.45 4.84
N ALA A 145 -17.12 22.72 5.08
CA ALA A 145 -16.71 23.65 4.04
C ALA A 145 -15.50 23.12 3.25
N LEU A 146 -14.46 22.62 3.94
CA LEU A 146 -13.31 22.00 3.28
C LEU A 146 -13.73 20.77 2.47
N LYS A 147 -14.63 19.92 3.00
CA LYS A 147 -15.17 18.78 2.25
C LYS A 147 -15.88 19.22 0.97
N LEU A 148 -16.74 20.23 1.04
CA LEU A 148 -17.44 20.76 -0.14
C LEU A 148 -16.46 21.34 -1.17
N LEU A 149 -15.45 22.08 -0.73
CA LEU A 149 -14.40 22.57 -1.63
C LEU A 149 -13.63 21.41 -2.28
N LEU A 150 -13.32 20.36 -1.52
CA LEU A 150 -12.64 19.18 -2.06
C LEU A 150 -13.53 18.34 -2.99
N MET A 151 -14.86 18.49 -2.96
CA MET A 151 -15.76 17.88 -3.96
C MET A 151 -15.69 18.57 -5.32
N TYR A 152 -15.24 19.83 -5.39
CA TYR A 152 -15.05 20.52 -6.66
C TYR A 152 -13.83 19.95 -7.41
N LYS A 153 -14.07 19.39 -8.60
CA LYS A 153 -13.03 18.74 -9.44
C LYS A 153 -12.77 19.44 -10.77
N GLN A 154 -13.46 20.54 -11.09
CA GLN A 154 -13.31 21.19 -12.41
C GLN A 154 -11.89 21.73 -12.65
N TRP A 155 -11.18 22.11 -11.58
CA TRP A 155 -9.77 22.51 -11.64
C TRP A 155 -8.87 21.47 -12.35
N MET A 156 -9.17 20.16 -12.27
CA MET A 156 -8.39 19.14 -12.95
C MET A 156 -8.51 19.26 -14.48
N TYR A 157 -9.72 19.48 -14.97
CA TYR A 157 -10.01 19.59 -16.39
C TYR A 157 -9.51 20.95 -16.95
N GLU A 158 -9.61 22.01 -16.16
CA GLU A 158 -9.18 23.36 -16.56
C GLU A 158 -7.66 23.57 -16.49
N SER A 159 -6.95 22.94 -15.52
CA SER A 159 -5.50 23.14 -15.31
C SER A 159 -4.63 22.80 -16.53
N ARG A 160 -5.18 22.07 -17.50
CA ARG A 160 -4.50 21.65 -18.72
C ARG A 160 -5.18 22.12 -20.01
N ALA A 161 -6.33 22.80 -19.90
CA ALA A 161 -6.83 23.58 -21.02
C ALA A 161 -5.90 24.79 -21.17
N HIS A 162 -5.48 25.15 -22.38
CA HIS A 162 -4.72 26.39 -22.62
C HIS A 162 -5.49 27.69 -22.29
N ASN A 163 -6.65 27.55 -21.65
CA ASN A 163 -7.58 28.62 -21.32
C ASN A 163 -7.33 29.13 -19.90
N LYS A 164 -7.66 30.41 -19.67
CA LYS A 164 -7.64 30.99 -18.32
C LYS A 164 -8.62 30.21 -17.42
N PRO A 165 -8.27 29.93 -16.15
CA PRO A 165 -9.16 29.23 -15.24
C PRO A 165 -10.48 29.99 -15.08
N SER A 166 -11.59 29.24 -14.92
CA SER A 166 -12.92 29.82 -14.75
C SER A 166 -12.99 30.65 -13.47
N THR A 167 -13.94 31.59 -13.41
CA THR A 167 -14.19 32.38 -12.19
C THR A 167 -14.49 31.47 -11.01
N ALA A 168 -15.22 30.37 -11.23
CA ALA A 168 -15.49 29.35 -10.22
C ALA A 168 -14.19 28.71 -9.68
N THR A 169 -13.26 28.30 -10.55
CA THR A 169 -11.95 27.75 -10.13
C THR A 169 -11.12 28.79 -9.38
N LYS A 170 -11.13 30.06 -9.80
CA LYS A 170 -10.43 31.15 -9.10
C LYS A 170 -10.97 31.36 -7.68
N VAL A 171 -12.30 31.44 -7.54
CA VAL A 171 -12.97 31.56 -6.23
C VAL A 171 -12.67 30.34 -5.37
N TRP A 172 -12.79 29.13 -5.92
CA TRP A 172 -12.42 27.89 -5.23
C TRP A 172 -10.96 27.91 -4.75
N LEU A 173 -10.02 28.37 -5.57
CA LEU A 173 -8.61 28.45 -5.22
C LEU A 173 -8.36 29.44 -4.07
N LEU A 174 -9.05 30.59 -4.07
CA LEU A 174 -9.00 31.55 -2.97
C LEU A 174 -9.53 30.94 -1.67
N LEU A 175 -10.69 30.27 -1.73
CA LEU A 175 -11.33 29.67 -0.56
C LEU A 175 -10.54 28.49 0.02
N ILE A 176 -10.02 27.59 -0.83
CA ILE A 176 -9.22 26.45 -0.35
C ILE A 176 -7.93 26.96 0.30
N ARG A 177 -7.24 27.93 -0.32
CA ARG A 177 -6.06 28.57 0.27
C ARG A 177 -6.40 29.24 1.59
N ALA A 178 -7.50 29.99 1.69
CA ALA A 178 -7.90 30.61 2.95
C ALA A 178 -8.14 29.60 4.08
N LEU A 179 -8.76 28.44 3.79
CA LEU A 179 -9.02 27.41 4.80
C LEU A 179 -7.80 26.57 5.18
N THR A 180 -6.84 26.41 4.26
CA THR A 180 -5.64 25.59 4.47
C THR A 180 -4.37 26.39 4.78
N ALA A 181 -4.34 27.70 4.51
CA ALA A 181 -3.19 28.56 4.77
C ALA A 181 -2.86 28.62 6.28
N HIS A 182 -1.57 28.75 6.57
CA HIS A 182 -1.01 28.88 7.94
C HIS A 182 -1.22 27.66 8.85
N LYS A 183 -1.46 26.47 8.28
CA LYS A 183 -1.60 25.23 9.05
C LYS A 183 -0.52 24.24 8.68
N SER A 184 0.04 23.57 9.68
CA SER A 184 1.01 22.48 9.51
C SER A 184 0.28 21.14 9.69
N PRO A 185 -0.38 20.60 8.64
CA PRO A 185 -1.12 19.35 8.77
C PRO A 185 -0.18 18.19 9.11
N SER A 186 -0.64 17.34 10.00
CA SER A 186 -0.11 15.99 10.23
C SER A 186 -0.60 15.03 9.13
N LEU A 187 0.00 13.84 9.06
CA LEU A 187 -0.32 12.80 8.06
C LEU A 187 -1.83 12.55 7.85
N TYR A 188 -2.61 12.56 8.95
CA TYR A 188 -4.03 12.22 8.95
C TYR A 188 -4.97 13.43 9.13
N SER A 189 -4.46 14.66 9.16
CA SER A 189 -5.27 15.88 9.37
C SER A 189 -6.45 16.02 8.41
N TYR A 190 -6.27 15.66 7.13
CA TYR A 190 -7.31 15.82 6.12
C TYR A 190 -8.36 14.70 6.09
N GLN A 191 -8.15 13.58 6.79
CA GLN A 191 -8.96 12.36 6.61
C GLN A 191 -10.46 12.57 6.89
N ALA A 192 -10.79 13.38 7.89
CA ALA A 192 -12.17 13.71 8.24
C ALA A 192 -12.81 14.71 7.25
N SER A 193 -11.99 15.48 6.54
CA SER A 193 -12.42 16.48 5.54
C SER A 193 -12.48 15.91 4.11
N LEU A 194 -11.85 14.78 3.83
CA LEU A 194 -11.91 14.16 2.51
C LEU A 194 -13.36 13.77 2.15
N PRO A 195 -13.79 14.01 0.90
CA PRO A 195 -15.10 13.57 0.42
C PRO A 195 -15.17 12.05 0.34
N ARG A 196 -16.39 11.50 0.41
CA ARG A 196 -16.63 10.09 0.08
C ARG A 196 -16.53 9.89 -1.42
N LEU A 197 -16.17 8.68 -1.85
CA LEU A 197 -16.17 8.33 -3.28
C LEU A 197 -17.60 8.48 -3.83
N PRO A 198 -17.82 9.28 -4.90
CA PRO A 198 -19.15 9.44 -5.48
C PRO A 198 -19.62 8.13 -6.11
N LEU A 199 -20.93 7.89 -6.03
CA LEU A 199 -21.59 6.80 -6.74
C LEU A 199 -22.03 7.30 -8.13
N PRO A 200 -21.48 6.77 -9.24
CA PRO A 200 -21.89 7.17 -10.58
C PRO A 200 -23.36 6.78 -10.85
N PRO A 201 -24.09 7.55 -11.69
CA PRO A 201 -25.36 7.09 -12.23
C PRO A 201 -25.19 5.82 -13.06
N LEU A 202 -26.16 4.91 -12.97
CA LEU A 202 -26.16 3.66 -13.73
C LEU A 202 -26.11 3.93 -15.24
N ASP A 203 -26.94 4.85 -15.74
CA ASP A 203 -27.02 5.18 -17.18
C ASP A 203 -25.67 5.67 -17.73
N GLN A 204 -24.96 6.50 -16.97
CA GLN A 204 -23.63 6.99 -17.36
C GLN A 204 -22.59 5.87 -17.36
N THR A 205 -22.70 4.92 -16.43
CA THR A 205 -21.80 3.76 -16.34
C THR A 205 -21.99 2.85 -17.54
N ILE A 206 -23.24 2.55 -17.89
CA ILE A 206 -23.59 1.73 -19.05
C ILE A 206 -23.17 2.40 -20.37
N ALA A 207 -23.45 3.69 -20.54
CA ALA A 207 -23.04 4.42 -21.74
C ALA A 207 -21.51 4.41 -21.94
N ARG A 208 -20.75 4.63 -20.86
CA ARG A 208 -19.28 4.59 -20.91
C ARG A 208 -18.72 3.20 -21.11
N TYR A 209 -19.33 2.19 -20.51
CA TYR A 209 -18.98 0.79 -20.76
C TYR A 209 -19.10 0.48 -22.26
N LEU A 210 -20.27 0.77 -22.86
CA LEU A 210 -20.51 0.54 -24.29
C LEU A 210 -19.50 1.31 -25.16
N GLN A 211 -19.22 2.58 -24.84
CA GLN A 211 -18.18 3.34 -25.53
C GLN A 211 -16.80 2.66 -25.45
N SER A 212 -16.45 2.07 -24.30
CA SER A 212 -15.15 1.43 -24.07
C SER A 212 -14.98 0.10 -24.79
N VAL A 213 -16.06 -0.67 -24.98
CA VAL A 213 -16.00 -1.98 -25.66
C VAL A 213 -16.21 -1.86 -27.16
N ARG A 214 -16.72 -0.73 -27.66
CA ARG A 214 -16.92 -0.52 -29.10
C ARG A 214 -15.68 -0.82 -29.97
N PRO A 215 -14.46 -0.35 -29.65
CA PRO A 215 -13.28 -0.65 -30.48
C PRO A 215 -12.82 -2.13 -30.40
N LEU A 216 -13.34 -2.90 -29.44
CA LEU A 216 -12.97 -4.29 -29.18
C LEU A 216 -13.93 -5.30 -29.83
N LEU A 217 -15.13 -4.87 -30.20
CA LEU A 217 -16.21 -5.74 -30.67
C LEU A 217 -16.60 -5.41 -32.11
N ASP A 218 -16.86 -6.47 -32.89
CA ASP A 218 -17.57 -6.33 -34.16
C ASP A 218 -19.03 -5.87 -33.95
N ASP A 219 -19.71 -5.52 -35.03
CA ASP A 219 -21.06 -4.95 -34.97
C ASP A 219 -22.11 -5.91 -34.38
N THR A 220 -21.95 -7.22 -34.61
CA THR A 220 -22.88 -8.24 -34.12
C THR A 220 -22.72 -8.43 -32.60
N ALA A 221 -21.47 -8.58 -32.14
CA ALA A 221 -21.13 -8.69 -30.73
C ALA A 221 -21.45 -7.40 -29.97
N PHE A 222 -21.24 -6.23 -30.58
CA PHE A 222 -21.60 -4.94 -30.00
C PHE A 222 -23.10 -4.76 -29.86
N ALA A 223 -23.90 -5.15 -30.86
CA ALA A 223 -25.36 -5.12 -30.79
C ALA A 223 -25.90 -6.04 -29.68
N ARG A 224 -25.37 -7.26 -29.55
CA ARG A 224 -25.72 -8.17 -28.44
C ARG A 224 -25.39 -7.54 -27.09
N THR A 225 -24.18 -7.01 -26.93
CA THR A 225 -23.71 -6.40 -25.68
C THR A 225 -24.55 -5.18 -25.31
N THR A 226 -24.91 -4.36 -26.29
CA THR A 226 -25.82 -3.21 -26.10
C THR A 226 -27.17 -3.66 -25.57
N ARG A 227 -27.79 -4.67 -26.21
CA ARG A 227 -29.06 -5.23 -25.75
C ARG A 227 -29.00 -5.72 -24.30
N LEU A 228 -27.94 -6.47 -23.93
CA LEU A 228 -27.76 -6.96 -22.57
C LEU A 228 -27.58 -5.82 -21.56
N ALA A 229 -26.80 -4.81 -21.92
CA ALA A 229 -26.54 -3.64 -21.07
C ALA A 229 -27.81 -2.82 -20.85
N GLU A 230 -28.64 -2.64 -21.88
CA GLU A 230 -29.93 -1.96 -21.79
C GLU A 230 -30.95 -2.74 -20.97
N GLN A 231 -31.06 -4.06 -21.18
CA GLN A 231 -31.90 -4.93 -20.35
C GLN A 231 -31.48 -4.89 -18.88
N PHE A 232 -30.19 -4.88 -18.59
CA PHE A 232 -29.68 -4.72 -17.23
C PHE A 232 -30.02 -3.34 -16.65
N ARG A 233 -29.79 -2.26 -17.41
CA ARG A 233 -30.09 -0.88 -17.04
C ARG A 233 -31.58 -0.69 -16.71
N ASP A 234 -32.46 -1.26 -17.50
CA ASP A 234 -33.91 -1.05 -17.36
C ASP A 234 -34.56 -2.08 -16.43
N GLY A 235 -33.88 -3.21 -16.18
CA GLY A 235 -34.29 -4.24 -15.24
C GLY A 235 -33.58 -4.19 -13.89
N VAL A 236 -32.90 -5.30 -13.54
CA VAL A 236 -32.33 -5.53 -12.20
C VAL A 236 -31.23 -4.53 -11.80
N GLY A 237 -30.56 -3.88 -12.76
CA GLY A 237 -29.51 -2.90 -12.49
C GLY A 237 -30.01 -1.72 -11.65
N ARG A 238 -31.23 -1.23 -11.86
CA ARG A 238 -31.83 -0.16 -11.02
C ARG A 238 -32.05 -0.61 -9.59
N LYS A 239 -32.44 -1.88 -9.38
CA LYS A 239 -32.57 -2.46 -8.04
C LYS A 239 -31.21 -2.51 -7.36
N PHE A 240 -30.17 -2.97 -8.05
CA PHE A 240 -28.81 -3.02 -7.50
C PHE A 240 -28.26 -1.61 -7.19
N GLN A 241 -28.51 -0.64 -8.07
CA GLN A 241 -28.15 0.76 -7.86
C GLN A 241 -28.74 1.34 -6.56
N ARG A 242 -29.98 0.99 -6.20
CA ARG A 242 -30.61 1.44 -4.95
C ARG A 242 -29.89 0.91 -3.72
N TYR A 243 -29.41 -0.34 -3.74
CA TYR A 243 -28.61 -0.90 -2.65
C TYR A 243 -27.21 -0.26 -2.57
N LEU A 244 -26.56 0.05 -3.71
CA LEU A 244 -25.31 0.82 -3.68
C LEU A 244 -25.52 2.23 -3.17
N TRP A 245 -26.60 2.88 -3.58
CA TRP A 245 -26.96 4.20 -3.07
C TRP A 245 -27.12 4.14 -1.56
N LEU A 246 -27.82 3.13 -1.03
CA LEU A 246 -27.88 2.87 0.41
C LEU A 246 -26.46 2.74 0.97
N LYS A 247 -25.64 1.77 0.52
CA LYS A 247 -24.28 1.57 1.02
C LYS A 247 -23.41 2.84 1.00
N SER A 248 -23.55 3.71 -0.01
CA SER A 248 -22.81 4.97 -0.10
C SER A 248 -23.11 5.99 1.03
N TRP A 249 -24.26 5.85 1.70
CA TRP A 249 -24.65 6.68 2.85
C TRP A 249 -24.04 6.20 4.17
N TRP A 250 -23.90 4.87 4.36
CA TRP A 250 -23.36 4.31 5.60
C TRP A 250 -21.85 4.06 5.56
N ALA A 251 -21.31 3.71 4.39
CA ALA A 251 -19.88 3.44 4.24
C ALA A 251 -19.06 4.75 4.14
N SER A 252 -17.85 4.74 4.68
CA SER A 252 -16.82 5.77 4.42
C SER A 252 -16.43 5.81 2.94
N ASN A 253 -16.38 4.64 2.31
CA ASN A 253 -16.20 4.41 0.89
C ASN A 253 -16.98 3.14 0.50
N TYR A 254 -17.80 3.20 -0.56
CA TYR A 254 -18.65 2.07 -0.95
C TYR A 254 -17.90 0.97 -1.72
N VAL A 255 -16.63 1.18 -2.06
CA VAL A 255 -15.82 0.22 -2.84
C VAL A 255 -14.79 -0.49 -1.98
N SER A 256 -14.13 0.22 -1.07
CA SER A 256 -12.84 -0.22 -0.50
C SER A 256 -12.89 -1.53 0.29
N ASP A 257 -13.93 -1.75 1.10
CA ASP A 257 -14.12 -2.97 1.89
C ASP A 257 -14.35 -4.19 0.98
N TRP A 258 -15.25 -4.05 0.01
CA TRP A 258 -15.52 -5.10 -0.97
C TRP A 258 -14.35 -5.35 -1.91
N TRP A 259 -13.61 -4.31 -2.31
CA TRP A 259 -12.42 -4.47 -3.14
C TRP A 259 -11.32 -5.25 -2.40
N GLU A 260 -11.06 -4.91 -1.13
CA GLU A 260 -10.11 -5.66 -0.30
C GLU A 260 -10.55 -7.12 -0.12
N GLU A 261 -11.82 -7.35 0.22
CA GLU A 261 -12.34 -8.68 0.49
C GLU A 261 -12.39 -9.58 -0.76
N PHE A 262 -13.07 -9.14 -1.82
CA PHE A 262 -13.42 -10.03 -2.94
C PHE A 262 -12.31 -10.14 -3.99
N VAL A 263 -11.49 -9.10 -4.19
CA VAL A 263 -10.42 -9.14 -5.20
C VAL A 263 -9.14 -9.73 -4.64
N TYR A 264 -8.80 -9.41 -3.40
CA TYR A 264 -7.57 -9.92 -2.80
C TYR A 264 -7.83 -11.07 -1.84
N LEU A 265 -8.60 -10.84 -0.77
CA LEU A 265 -8.66 -11.77 0.36
C LEU A 265 -9.39 -13.07 0.04
N ARG A 266 -10.34 -13.08 -0.89
CA ARG A 266 -11.01 -14.30 -1.38
C ARG A 266 -10.31 -14.94 -2.59
N GLY A 267 -9.34 -14.26 -3.22
CA GLY A 267 -8.48 -14.89 -4.22
C GLY A 267 -7.75 -16.11 -3.64
N ARG A 268 -7.79 -17.25 -4.34
CA ARG A 268 -7.24 -18.54 -3.87
C ARG A 268 -5.92 -18.93 -4.54
N ALA A 269 -5.54 -18.25 -5.62
CA ALA A 269 -4.25 -18.44 -6.28
C ALA A 269 -3.08 -18.09 -5.33
N PRO A 270 -1.88 -18.69 -5.54
CA PRO A 270 -0.65 -18.26 -4.88
C PRO A 270 -0.44 -16.75 -4.95
N LEU A 271 0.01 -16.13 -3.85
CA LEU A 271 0.28 -14.68 -3.84
C LEU A 271 1.53 -14.32 -4.64
N MET A 272 2.54 -15.19 -4.58
CA MET A 272 3.75 -15.11 -5.38
C MET A 272 3.36 -14.98 -6.86
N VAL A 273 3.92 -13.98 -7.56
CA VAL A 273 3.62 -13.62 -8.97
C VAL A 273 2.22 -13.05 -9.20
N ASN A 274 1.15 -13.71 -8.72
CA ASN A 274 -0.23 -13.37 -9.09
C ASN A 274 -0.81 -12.18 -8.31
N SER A 275 -0.22 -11.81 -7.17
CA SER A 275 -0.67 -10.67 -6.37
C SER A 275 0.47 -9.78 -5.89
N ASN A 276 1.58 -10.36 -5.43
CA ASN A 276 2.69 -9.56 -4.89
C ASN A 276 3.41 -8.81 -6.01
N PHE A 277 3.84 -7.59 -5.70
CA PHE A 277 4.65 -6.74 -6.58
C PHE A 277 6.02 -6.51 -5.95
N TYR A 278 6.96 -5.96 -6.72
CA TYR A 278 8.31 -5.69 -6.22
C TYR A 278 8.79 -4.28 -6.56
N GLY A 279 9.86 -3.85 -5.90
CA GLY A 279 10.64 -2.66 -6.28
C GLY A 279 12.14 -2.90 -6.18
N ILE A 280 12.90 -2.22 -7.03
CA ILE A 280 14.33 -2.41 -7.30
C ILE A 280 15.17 -1.21 -6.84
N ASP A 281 16.45 -1.44 -6.60
CA ASP A 281 17.45 -0.43 -6.24
C ASP A 281 17.62 0.67 -7.33
N ALA A 282 18.38 1.70 -6.98
CA ALA A 282 18.96 2.60 -7.97
C ALA A 282 20.10 1.89 -8.71
N LEU A 283 19.94 1.72 -10.03
CA LEU A 283 20.81 0.85 -10.83
C LEU A 283 22.20 1.45 -11.10
N VAL A 284 22.32 2.79 -11.12
CA VAL A 284 23.50 3.50 -11.63
C VAL A 284 24.28 4.21 -10.50
N THR A 285 23.95 3.95 -9.23
CA THR A 285 24.56 4.59 -8.06
C THR A 285 25.99 4.10 -7.82
N ASP A 286 26.91 5.04 -7.62
CA ASP A 286 28.29 4.80 -7.18
C ASP A 286 28.43 5.04 -5.66
N GLY A 287 29.50 4.53 -5.04
CA GLY A 287 29.83 4.84 -3.63
C GLY A 287 28.98 4.12 -2.59
N LEU A 288 28.28 3.05 -2.99
CA LEU A 288 27.59 2.15 -2.07
C LEU A 288 28.54 1.10 -1.50
N THR A 289 28.29 0.70 -0.25
CA THR A 289 29.01 -0.44 0.35
C THR A 289 28.70 -1.73 -0.40
N SER A 290 29.69 -2.62 -0.48
CA SER A 290 29.52 -4.01 -0.91
C SER A 290 29.18 -4.95 0.26
N LYS A 291 29.21 -4.46 1.50
CA LYS A 291 28.90 -5.24 2.71
C LYS A 291 27.39 -5.36 2.88
N GLN A 292 26.87 -6.57 2.66
CA GLN A 292 25.45 -6.90 2.79
C GLN A 292 24.84 -6.43 4.12
N THR A 293 25.49 -6.75 5.24
CA THR A 293 24.98 -6.44 6.59
C THR A 293 25.00 -4.94 6.90
N ALA A 294 26.00 -4.21 6.42
CA ALA A 294 26.06 -2.75 6.55
C ALA A 294 24.89 -2.07 5.82
N ARG A 295 24.66 -2.44 4.55
CA ARG A 295 23.53 -1.88 3.79
C ARG A 295 22.19 -2.28 4.38
N ALA A 296 22.04 -3.55 4.77
CA ALA A 296 20.83 -4.03 5.46
C ALA A 296 20.55 -3.25 6.74
N ALA A 297 21.56 -2.96 7.57
CA ALA A 297 21.41 -2.20 8.80
C ALA A 297 20.92 -0.76 8.57
N ASN A 298 21.50 -0.05 7.58
CA ASN A 298 21.04 1.29 7.21
C ASN A 298 19.59 1.28 6.73
N LEU A 299 19.22 0.33 5.85
CA LEU A 299 17.87 0.25 5.29
C LEU A 299 16.82 -0.18 6.33
N VAL A 300 17.16 -1.09 7.24
CA VAL A 300 16.32 -1.44 8.40
C VAL A 300 16.10 -0.20 9.26
N TYR A 301 17.16 0.52 9.60
CA TYR A 301 17.06 1.73 10.42
C TYR A 301 16.20 2.81 9.74
N ALA A 302 16.42 3.07 8.45
CA ALA A 302 15.62 4.03 7.68
C ALA A 302 14.14 3.62 7.62
N SER A 303 13.84 2.34 7.40
CA SER A 303 12.47 1.82 7.42
C SER A 303 11.80 2.04 8.78
N LEU A 304 12.53 1.84 9.88
CA LEU A 304 12.04 2.09 11.24
C LEU A 304 11.86 3.58 11.56
N LEU A 305 12.69 4.46 10.98
CA LEU A 305 12.47 5.90 11.05
C LEU A 305 11.19 6.32 10.31
N PHE A 306 10.96 5.77 9.11
CA PHE A 306 9.72 6.01 8.37
C PHE A 306 8.50 5.54 9.15
N ARG A 307 8.56 4.33 9.72
CA ARG A 307 7.54 3.81 10.64
C ARG A 307 7.26 4.75 11.80
N LYS A 308 8.32 5.25 12.46
CA LYS A 308 8.20 6.20 13.57
C LYS A 308 7.52 7.51 13.14
N GLN A 309 7.80 8.01 11.93
CA GLN A 309 7.14 9.20 11.39
C GLN A 309 5.66 8.97 11.10
N ILE A 310 5.25 7.77 10.66
CA ILE A 310 3.84 7.40 10.52
C ILE A 310 3.17 7.34 11.89
N ASP A 311 3.75 6.62 12.85
CA ASP A 311 3.18 6.44 14.20
C ASP A 311 2.98 7.78 14.91
N ARG A 312 3.90 8.72 14.70
CA ARG A 312 3.84 10.09 15.24
C ARG A 312 3.08 11.07 14.34
N GLN A 313 2.60 10.64 13.18
CA GLN A 313 1.93 11.48 12.17
C GLN A 313 2.77 12.69 11.74
N GLU A 314 4.10 12.57 11.83
CA GLU A 314 5.08 13.59 11.46
C GLU A 314 5.28 13.64 9.93
N LEU A 315 5.00 12.52 9.25
CA LEU A 315 5.00 12.45 7.79
C LEU A 315 3.98 13.44 7.22
N LYS A 316 4.38 14.23 6.23
CA LYS A 316 3.48 15.21 5.62
C LYS A 316 2.46 14.52 4.72
N PRO A 317 1.19 14.98 4.71
CA PRO A 317 0.21 14.49 3.75
C PRO A 317 0.67 14.84 2.33
N ILE A 318 0.45 13.91 1.39
CA ILE A 318 0.73 14.17 -0.03
C ILE A 318 -0.37 15.09 -0.58
N LEU A 319 0.05 16.18 -1.22
CA LEU A 319 -0.83 17.18 -1.82
C LEU A 319 -0.61 17.24 -3.34
N VAL A 320 -1.67 17.05 -4.12
CA VAL A 320 -1.65 17.34 -5.56
C VAL A 320 -1.50 18.84 -5.76
N GLN A 321 -0.48 19.24 -6.52
CA GLN A 321 -0.12 20.65 -6.78
C GLN A 321 0.02 21.48 -5.48
N ASN A 322 0.48 20.86 -4.38
CA ASN A 322 0.59 21.50 -3.05
C ASN A 322 -0.73 22.08 -2.50
N LEU A 323 -1.87 21.63 -3.00
CA LEU A 323 -3.19 22.19 -2.71
C LEU A 323 -4.20 21.14 -2.26
N VAL A 324 -4.36 20.06 -3.03
CA VAL A 324 -5.43 19.08 -2.82
C VAL A 324 -4.88 17.83 -2.14
N PRO A 325 -5.30 17.50 -0.91
CA PRO A 325 -4.78 16.36 -0.17
C PRO A 325 -5.24 15.03 -0.77
N LEU A 326 -4.34 14.05 -0.71
CA LEU A 326 -4.65 12.64 -0.94
C LEU A 326 -4.90 11.91 0.38
N CYS A 327 -5.74 10.89 0.34
CA CYS A 327 -5.99 9.99 1.46
C CYS A 327 -4.70 9.28 1.87
N SER A 328 -4.44 9.25 3.17
CA SER A 328 -3.28 8.59 3.78
C SER A 328 -3.64 7.28 4.48
N ALA A 329 -4.87 6.75 4.33
CA ALA A 329 -5.37 5.65 5.19
C ALA A 329 -4.52 4.38 5.07
N GLN A 330 -4.02 4.11 3.86
CA GLN A 330 -3.17 2.96 3.56
C GLN A 330 -1.81 2.98 4.31
N TYR A 331 -1.33 4.15 4.76
CA TYR A 331 -0.06 4.26 5.50
C TYR A 331 -0.09 3.54 6.86
N GLU A 332 -1.28 3.36 7.45
CA GLU A 332 -1.44 2.68 8.72
C GLU A 332 -0.94 1.23 8.66
N ARG A 333 -1.11 0.56 7.51
CA ARG A 333 -0.88 -0.87 7.36
C ARG A 333 0.48 -1.25 6.76
N VAL A 334 1.39 -0.29 6.54
CA VAL A 334 2.72 -0.55 5.95
C VAL A 334 3.53 -1.52 6.81
N PHE A 335 3.56 -1.28 8.12
CA PHE A 335 4.30 -2.09 9.09
C PHE A 335 3.36 -2.87 9.99
N ASN A 336 3.91 -3.89 10.66
CA ASN A 336 3.19 -4.71 11.65
C ASN A 336 1.96 -5.42 11.06
N THR A 337 1.94 -5.61 9.75
CA THR A 337 0.82 -6.19 9.02
C THR A 337 1.26 -7.51 8.40
N THR A 338 0.36 -8.48 8.41
CA THR A 338 0.52 -9.75 7.70
C THR A 338 -0.84 -10.21 7.22
N ARG A 339 -0.89 -10.83 6.05
CA ARG A 339 -2.05 -11.57 5.57
C ARG A 339 -2.02 -12.97 6.18
N ILE A 340 -3.13 -13.40 6.77
CA ILE A 340 -3.27 -14.72 7.38
C ILE A 340 -4.17 -15.55 6.47
N PRO A 341 -3.70 -16.72 5.99
CA PRO A 341 -4.50 -17.57 5.11
C PRO A 341 -5.71 -18.13 5.87
N GLY A 342 -6.86 -18.18 5.19
CA GLY A 342 -8.08 -18.81 5.69
C GLY A 342 -8.69 -19.73 4.64
N ALA A 343 -9.55 -20.65 5.07
CA ALA A 343 -10.11 -21.69 4.21
C ALA A 343 -10.83 -21.10 2.99
N ASP A 344 -11.72 -20.13 3.21
CA ASP A 344 -12.53 -19.51 2.15
C ASP A 344 -12.10 -18.06 1.87
N ALA A 345 -11.63 -17.36 2.89
CA ALA A 345 -11.13 -16.00 2.79
C ALA A 345 -9.96 -15.80 3.75
N ASP A 346 -8.93 -15.11 3.27
CA ASP A 346 -7.82 -14.66 4.09
C ASP A 346 -8.23 -13.45 4.92
N ARG A 347 -7.39 -13.06 5.89
CA ARG A 347 -7.60 -11.83 6.66
C ARG A 347 -6.31 -11.04 6.83
N LEU A 348 -6.41 -9.73 6.78
CA LEU A 348 -5.32 -8.86 7.21
C LEU A 348 -5.28 -8.78 8.74
N SER A 349 -4.10 -9.00 9.30
CA SER A 349 -3.80 -8.84 10.72
C SER A 349 -2.79 -7.70 10.88
N HIS A 350 -3.27 -6.57 11.38
CA HIS A 350 -2.45 -5.39 11.67
C HIS A 350 -2.31 -5.20 13.18
N LEU A 351 -1.08 -4.97 13.66
CA LEU A 351 -0.79 -4.67 15.05
C LEU A 351 -0.43 -3.21 15.25
N THR A 352 -0.93 -2.67 16.36
CA THR A 352 -0.69 -1.31 16.83
C THR A 352 0.79 -0.98 17.04
N ASP A 353 1.63 -1.97 17.39
CA ASP A 353 3.08 -1.85 17.57
C ASP A 353 3.72 -3.24 17.44
N SER A 354 4.98 -3.29 17.01
CA SER A 354 5.83 -4.48 16.99
C SER A 354 7.25 -4.15 17.48
N PRO A 355 7.81 -4.89 18.44
CA PRO A 355 9.14 -4.62 19.00
C PRO A 355 10.30 -5.25 18.24
N HIS A 356 10.04 -6.01 17.17
CA HIS A 356 11.06 -6.79 16.46
C HIS A 356 10.80 -6.86 14.95
N ILE A 357 11.85 -7.19 14.20
CA ILE A 357 11.75 -7.70 12.83
C ILE A 357 12.08 -9.19 12.83
N VAL A 358 11.77 -9.86 11.72
CA VAL A 358 12.30 -11.20 11.45
C VAL A 358 13.31 -11.11 10.31
N VAL A 359 14.44 -11.78 10.47
CA VAL A 359 15.48 -11.92 9.45
C VAL A 359 15.43 -13.35 8.92
N LEU A 360 15.34 -13.49 7.61
CA LEU A 360 15.48 -14.75 6.88
C LEU A 360 16.84 -14.76 6.19
N HIS A 361 17.69 -15.73 6.52
CA HIS A 361 19.01 -15.90 5.93
C HIS A 361 19.29 -17.39 5.77
N SER A 362 19.72 -17.84 4.59
CA SER A 362 20.09 -19.24 4.33
C SER A 362 19.05 -20.26 4.79
N GLY A 363 17.76 -19.95 4.59
CA GLY A 363 16.63 -20.82 5.00
C GLY A 363 16.31 -20.79 6.50
N LYS A 364 16.99 -19.95 7.27
CA LYS A 364 16.89 -19.84 8.73
C LYS A 364 16.18 -18.54 9.13
N PHE A 365 15.26 -18.62 10.07
CA PHE A 365 14.54 -17.47 10.63
C PHE A 365 15.09 -17.04 11.99
N TYR A 366 15.27 -15.74 12.15
CA TYR A 366 15.76 -15.09 13.37
C TYR A 366 14.82 -13.96 13.78
N LYS A 367 14.50 -13.88 15.06
CA LYS A 367 13.84 -12.72 15.65
C LYS A 367 14.91 -11.73 16.11
N LEU A 368 14.87 -10.52 15.57
CA LEU A 368 15.78 -9.43 15.94
C LEU A 368 14.98 -8.28 16.56
N THR A 369 15.20 -8.03 17.86
CA THR A 369 14.61 -6.89 18.55
C THR A 369 15.18 -5.60 17.98
N ILE A 370 14.34 -4.59 17.74
CA ILE A 370 14.76 -3.34 17.08
C ILE A 370 15.09 -2.19 18.05
N HIS A 371 14.93 -2.44 19.35
CA HIS A 371 15.16 -1.46 20.40
C HIS A 371 16.09 -2.02 21.48
N HIS A 372 16.87 -1.13 22.09
CA HIS A 372 17.71 -1.42 23.24
C HIS A 372 17.73 -0.19 24.15
N LYS A 373 17.56 -0.37 25.48
CA LYS A 373 17.57 0.73 26.46
C LYS A 373 16.64 1.90 26.07
N GLY A 374 15.40 1.60 25.70
CA GLY A 374 14.42 2.65 25.38
C GLY A 374 14.48 3.24 23.96
N ARG A 375 15.58 3.06 23.22
CA ARG A 375 15.83 3.68 21.89
C ARG A 375 15.87 2.64 20.76
N LEU A 376 15.74 3.11 19.53
CA LEU A 376 16.02 2.28 18.36
C LEU A 376 17.50 1.87 18.36
N LEU A 377 17.78 0.65 17.94
CA LEU A 377 19.14 0.22 17.61
C LEU A 377 19.69 1.09 16.49
N GLN A 378 20.92 1.56 16.65
CA GLN A 378 21.59 2.36 15.63
C GLN A 378 22.20 1.46 14.55
N PRO A 379 22.49 2.00 13.35
CA PRO A 379 23.04 1.22 12.24
C PRO A 379 24.25 0.35 12.58
N LYS A 380 25.29 0.86 13.27
CA LYS A 380 26.43 0.01 13.68
C LYS A 380 26.01 -1.19 14.55
N GLN A 381 25.04 -1.00 15.42
CA GLN A 381 24.55 -2.06 16.30
C GLN A 381 23.73 -3.09 15.54
N LEU A 382 22.88 -2.64 14.62
CA LEU A 382 22.15 -3.51 13.71
C LEU A 382 23.12 -4.31 12.84
N GLN A 383 24.15 -3.68 12.28
CA GLN A 383 25.15 -4.34 11.45
C GLN A 383 25.80 -5.49 12.21
N GLN A 384 26.30 -5.26 13.42
CA GLN A 384 26.94 -6.32 14.23
C GLN A 384 26.00 -7.48 14.56
N LEU A 385 24.72 -7.20 14.86
CA LEU A 385 23.72 -8.26 15.09
C LEU A 385 23.39 -9.04 13.80
N LEU A 386 23.39 -8.36 12.65
CA LEU A 386 23.22 -9.02 11.36
C LEU A 386 24.47 -9.83 10.97
N ASP A 387 25.67 -9.36 11.30
CA ASP A 387 26.93 -10.12 11.15
C ASP A 387 26.88 -11.42 11.95
N GLN A 388 26.34 -11.41 13.17
CA GLN A 388 26.10 -12.64 13.96
C GLN A 388 25.15 -13.62 13.26
N ILE A 389 24.11 -13.12 12.57
CA ILE A 389 23.16 -13.97 11.82
C ILE A 389 23.85 -14.57 10.58
N VAL A 390 24.66 -13.79 9.88
CA VAL A 390 25.39 -14.26 8.68
C VAL A 390 26.51 -15.23 9.06
N ALA A 391 27.15 -15.04 10.22
CA ALA A 391 28.19 -15.91 10.74
C ALA A 391 27.66 -17.21 11.38
N ASP A 392 26.35 -17.33 11.61
CA ASP A 392 25.73 -18.56 12.11
C ASP A 392 25.83 -19.66 11.03
N ASP A 393 26.72 -20.61 11.24
CA ASP A 393 27.00 -21.76 10.39
C ASP A 393 26.18 -23.00 10.77
N ALA A 394 25.32 -22.92 11.80
CA ALA A 394 24.51 -24.05 12.23
C ALA A 394 23.57 -24.48 11.08
N PRO A 395 23.46 -25.78 10.79
CA PRO A 395 22.62 -26.26 9.71
C PRO A 395 21.14 -25.93 10.00
N ALA A 396 20.39 -25.64 8.93
CA ALA A 396 18.94 -25.53 9.04
C ALA A 396 18.36 -26.90 9.44
N ASN A 397 17.28 -26.90 10.24
CA ASN A 397 16.58 -28.15 10.55
C ASN A 397 16.03 -28.78 9.26
N ASN A 398 15.81 -30.10 9.25
CA ASN A 398 15.23 -30.78 8.10
C ASN A 398 13.88 -30.13 7.70
N GLY A 399 13.73 -29.74 6.43
CA GLY A 399 12.57 -29.02 5.90
C GLY A 399 12.53 -27.51 6.18
N GLU A 400 13.34 -26.99 7.10
CA GLU A 400 13.29 -25.58 7.49
C GLU A 400 13.70 -24.65 6.34
N SER A 401 14.72 -25.04 5.59
CA SER A 401 15.21 -24.25 4.45
C SER A 401 14.15 -24.04 3.37
N ARG A 402 13.11 -24.89 3.34
CA ARG A 402 11.98 -24.79 2.42
C ARG A 402 10.71 -24.26 3.07
N LEU A 403 10.72 -23.97 4.37
CA LEU A 403 9.52 -23.59 5.13
C LEU A 403 8.74 -22.41 4.51
N ALA A 404 9.45 -21.39 4.01
CA ALA A 404 8.79 -20.20 3.46
C ALA A 404 7.99 -20.50 2.17
N SER A 405 8.27 -21.61 1.49
CA SER A 405 7.52 -22.06 0.31
C SER A 405 6.03 -22.33 0.61
N LEU A 406 5.67 -22.58 1.87
CA LEU A 406 4.28 -22.69 2.29
C LEU A 406 3.49 -21.40 2.00
N THR A 407 4.14 -20.22 2.06
CA THR A 407 3.49 -18.95 1.71
C THR A 407 3.36 -18.71 0.20
N ALA A 408 4.04 -19.53 -0.61
CA ALA A 408 3.95 -19.57 -2.07
C ALA A 408 2.95 -20.64 -2.58
N ALA A 409 2.40 -21.46 -1.69
CA ALA A 409 1.32 -22.39 -2.06
C ALA A 409 0.02 -21.64 -2.35
N ASP A 410 -0.96 -22.35 -2.93
CA ASP A 410 -2.32 -21.84 -3.01
C ASP A 410 -2.87 -21.55 -1.60
N ARG A 411 -3.83 -20.62 -1.52
CA ARG A 411 -4.25 -20.07 -0.23
C ARG A 411 -4.93 -21.11 0.65
N ARG A 412 -5.59 -22.11 0.05
CA ARG A 412 -6.30 -23.16 0.78
C ARG A 412 -5.31 -24.15 1.39
N THR A 413 -4.37 -24.65 0.59
CA THR A 413 -3.30 -25.53 1.08
C THR A 413 -2.53 -24.87 2.22
N TRP A 414 -2.20 -23.58 2.09
CA TRP A 414 -1.52 -22.87 3.17
C TRP A 414 -2.41 -22.70 4.41
N ALA A 415 -3.69 -22.36 4.25
CA ALA A 415 -4.62 -22.23 5.38
C ALA A 415 -4.74 -23.52 6.19
N ASP A 416 -4.95 -24.65 5.51
CA ASP A 416 -5.15 -25.95 6.13
C ASP A 416 -3.86 -26.43 6.81
N THR A 417 -2.70 -26.22 6.16
CA THR A 417 -1.38 -26.54 6.71
C THR A 417 -1.07 -25.69 7.94
N ARG A 418 -1.29 -24.38 7.87
CA ARG A 418 -1.12 -23.43 8.99
C ARG A 418 -1.98 -23.85 10.17
N HIS A 419 -3.26 -24.17 9.93
CA HIS A 419 -4.18 -24.57 11.00
C HIS A 419 -3.72 -25.87 11.68
N LYS A 420 -3.36 -26.89 10.89
CA LYS A 420 -2.99 -28.21 11.42
C LYS A 420 -1.66 -28.20 12.17
N TRP A 421 -0.63 -27.54 11.64
CA TRP A 421 0.75 -27.72 12.10
C TRP A 421 1.34 -26.52 12.85
N PHE A 422 0.74 -25.33 12.73
CA PHE A 422 1.28 -24.09 13.29
C PHE A 422 0.34 -23.43 14.33
N SER A 423 -0.74 -24.10 14.74
CA SER A 423 -1.67 -23.57 15.74
C SER A 423 -1.28 -23.86 17.19
N LYS A 424 -0.30 -24.73 17.45
CA LYS A 424 0.13 -25.15 18.80
C LYS A 424 1.65 -25.31 18.90
N GLY A 425 2.15 -25.48 20.12
CA GLY A 425 3.55 -25.80 20.39
C GLY A 425 4.56 -24.75 19.94
N ILE A 426 5.78 -25.18 19.65
CA ILE A 426 6.89 -24.31 19.23
C ILE A 426 6.63 -23.65 17.88
N ASN A 427 5.99 -24.36 16.94
CA ASN A 427 5.63 -23.83 15.62
C ASN A 427 4.72 -22.60 15.72
N ARG A 428 3.74 -22.60 16.64
CA ARG A 428 2.89 -21.43 16.90
C ARG A 428 3.70 -20.24 17.40
N ILE A 429 4.65 -20.48 18.31
CA ILE A 429 5.49 -19.41 18.89
C ILE A 429 6.35 -18.79 17.79
N SER A 430 7.00 -19.61 16.98
CA SER A 430 7.85 -19.17 15.86
C SER A 430 7.05 -18.48 14.76
N LEU A 431 5.94 -19.06 14.30
CA LEU A 431 5.06 -18.42 13.32
C LEU A 431 4.50 -17.09 13.85
N SER A 432 4.08 -17.04 15.11
CA SER A 432 3.66 -15.80 15.75
C SER A 432 4.78 -14.76 15.79
N ALA A 433 6.06 -15.14 15.85
CA ALA A 433 7.15 -14.17 15.76
C ALA A 433 7.21 -13.54 14.35
N ILE A 434 7.02 -14.32 13.29
CA ILE A 434 6.99 -13.84 11.90
C ILE A 434 5.78 -12.95 11.65
N GLU A 435 4.58 -13.43 11.99
CA GLU A 435 3.33 -12.72 11.76
C GLU A 435 3.30 -11.37 12.49
N LYS A 436 3.80 -11.33 13.73
CA LYS A 436 3.85 -10.10 14.56
C LYS A 436 5.03 -9.19 14.27
N ALA A 437 5.99 -9.57 13.43
CA ALA A 437 7.16 -8.72 13.10
C ALA A 437 6.73 -7.39 12.46
N ALA A 438 7.57 -6.35 12.56
CA ALA A 438 7.30 -5.09 11.87
C ALA A 438 7.33 -5.27 10.33
N PHE A 439 8.32 -6.02 9.85
CA PHE A 439 8.50 -6.47 8.47
C PHE A 439 9.48 -7.66 8.48
N VAL A 440 9.69 -8.30 7.32
CA VAL A 440 10.69 -9.36 7.16
C VAL A 440 11.89 -8.78 6.39
N LEU A 441 13.09 -8.96 6.92
CA LEU A 441 14.35 -8.71 6.23
C LEU A 441 14.84 -10.03 5.63
N VAL A 442 15.21 -10.04 4.36
CA VAL A 442 15.84 -11.17 3.70
C VAL A 442 17.28 -10.81 3.37
N LEU A 443 18.21 -11.56 3.95
CA LEU A 443 19.63 -11.53 3.60
C LEU A 443 19.86 -12.63 2.54
N ASP A 444 19.68 -12.24 1.29
CA ASP A 444 19.70 -13.14 0.15
C ASP A 444 21.15 -13.59 -0.15
N SER A 445 21.30 -14.88 -0.47
CA SER A 445 22.61 -15.46 -0.80
C SER A 445 23.01 -15.18 -2.25
N GLU A 446 22.03 -14.85 -3.09
CA GLU A 446 22.23 -14.46 -4.48
C GLU A 446 22.91 -13.10 -4.60
N ARG A 447 23.59 -12.88 -5.72
CA ARG A 447 24.07 -11.56 -6.13
C ARG A 447 23.06 -10.96 -7.09
N PHE A 448 22.74 -9.69 -6.93
CA PHE A 448 21.88 -8.98 -7.86
C PHE A 448 22.74 -8.08 -8.76
N GLU A 449 22.53 -8.18 -10.06
CA GLU A 449 23.42 -7.61 -11.05
C GLU A 449 22.60 -6.84 -12.09
N ALA A 450 23.21 -5.80 -12.68
CA ALA A 450 22.52 -4.87 -13.58
C ALA A 450 23.41 -4.36 -14.72
N GLU A 451 24.56 -5.00 -14.93
CA GLU A 451 25.56 -4.60 -15.93
C GLU A 451 25.09 -4.90 -17.36
N ASP A 452 24.26 -5.93 -17.53
CA ASP A 452 23.63 -6.28 -18.81
C ASP A 452 22.13 -6.56 -18.63
N ALA A 453 21.42 -6.68 -19.76
CA ALA A 453 19.98 -6.88 -19.78
C ALA A 453 19.54 -8.21 -19.13
N ALA A 454 20.25 -9.31 -19.36
CA ALA A 454 19.86 -10.62 -18.82
C ALA A 454 20.04 -10.67 -17.30
N LYS A 455 21.11 -10.04 -16.80
CA LYS A 455 21.33 -9.87 -15.35
C LYS A 455 20.27 -8.99 -14.71
N LEU A 456 19.91 -7.88 -15.37
CA LEU A 456 18.84 -6.99 -14.90
C LEU A 456 17.47 -7.71 -14.89
N ASP A 457 17.17 -8.50 -15.93
CA ASP A 457 15.98 -9.35 -15.99
C ASP A 457 15.95 -10.32 -14.79
N ARG A 458 17.07 -11.01 -14.53
CA ARG A 458 17.21 -11.93 -13.40
C ARG A 458 17.07 -11.22 -12.05
N TYR A 459 17.59 -10.00 -11.92
CA TYR A 459 17.42 -9.19 -10.71
C TYR A 459 15.93 -8.90 -10.46
N GLY A 460 15.19 -8.45 -11.47
CA GLY A 460 13.74 -8.25 -11.35
C GLY A 460 12.99 -9.53 -10.92
N GLN A 461 13.36 -10.68 -11.49
CA GLN A 461 12.78 -11.99 -11.13
C GLN A 461 13.03 -12.34 -9.67
N LEU A 462 14.28 -12.22 -9.19
CA LEU A 462 14.66 -12.51 -7.81
C LEU A 462 13.92 -11.61 -6.80
N LEU A 463 13.56 -10.40 -7.18
CA LEU A 463 12.74 -9.51 -6.33
C LEU A 463 11.25 -9.86 -6.38
N LEU A 464 10.71 -10.26 -7.53
CA LEU A 464 9.30 -10.65 -7.68
C LEU A 464 8.97 -11.92 -6.89
N HIS A 465 9.85 -12.93 -6.97
CA HIS A 465 9.49 -14.27 -6.52
C HIS A 465 10.64 -15.04 -5.84
N GLY A 466 11.86 -14.48 -5.82
CA GLY A 466 13.02 -15.14 -5.21
C GLY A 466 13.29 -16.51 -5.82
N ASN A 467 13.66 -17.46 -4.98
CA ASN A 467 13.87 -18.86 -5.34
C ASN A 467 12.71 -19.77 -4.88
N GLY A 468 11.57 -19.21 -4.46
CA GLY A 468 10.39 -19.95 -4.03
C GLY A 468 10.42 -20.47 -2.58
N ASN A 469 11.49 -20.25 -1.83
CA ASN A 469 11.56 -20.58 -0.40
C ASN A 469 12.23 -19.52 0.48
N ASP A 470 12.60 -18.38 -0.08
CA ASP A 470 13.40 -17.33 0.54
C ASP A 470 12.62 -16.02 0.76
N ARG A 471 11.28 -16.06 0.70
CA ARG A 471 10.39 -14.93 0.94
C ARG A 471 9.22 -15.34 1.81
N TRP A 472 8.74 -14.43 2.65
CA TRP A 472 7.47 -14.60 3.37
C TRP A 472 6.39 -13.77 2.68
N PHE A 473 5.73 -14.33 1.66
CA PHE A 473 4.85 -13.59 0.75
C PHE A 473 3.60 -12.99 1.43
N ASP A 474 3.24 -13.52 2.60
CA ASP A 474 2.14 -13.03 3.43
C ASP A 474 2.46 -11.71 4.17
N LYS A 475 3.73 -11.34 4.31
CA LYS A 475 4.12 -10.13 5.05
C LYS A 475 3.79 -8.90 4.21
N SER A 476 3.38 -7.79 4.85
CA SER A 476 3.11 -6.53 4.14
C SER A 476 4.20 -6.15 3.16
N PHE A 477 5.46 -6.32 3.57
CA PHE A 477 6.59 -6.37 2.66
C PHE A 477 7.77 -7.17 3.23
N ASN A 478 8.59 -7.68 2.32
CA ASN A 478 9.93 -8.22 2.55
C ASN A 478 10.94 -7.18 2.05
N LEU A 479 11.86 -6.74 2.91
CA LEU A 479 13.04 -5.94 2.54
C LEU A 479 14.16 -6.92 2.16
N ILE A 480 14.69 -6.82 0.95
CA ILE A 480 15.62 -7.82 0.39
C ILE A 480 16.98 -7.16 0.16
N VAL A 481 18.04 -7.79 0.64
CA VAL A 481 19.43 -7.35 0.47
C VAL A 481 20.26 -8.52 -0.01
N ALA A 482 20.76 -8.45 -1.25
CA ALA A 482 21.62 -9.45 -1.86
C ALA A 482 23.02 -9.47 -1.24
N ARG A 483 23.76 -10.54 -1.54
CA ARG A 483 25.13 -10.77 -1.06
C ARG A 483 26.09 -9.63 -1.45
N ASN A 484 25.88 -8.99 -2.59
CA ASN A 484 26.64 -7.82 -3.05
C ASN A 484 26.00 -6.48 -2.63
N ALA A 485 25.17 -6.49 -1.58
CA ALA A 485 24.48 -5.33 -1.00
C ALA A 485 23.49 -4.61 -1.93
N ARG A 486 23.19 -5.13 -3.12
CA ARG A 486 22.09 -4.66 -3.96
C ARG A 486 20.74 -5.00 -3.34
N VAL A 487 19.74 -4.14 -3.50
CA VAL A 487 18.52 -4.20 -2.68
C VAL A 487 17.22 -4.16 -3.46
N GLY A 488 16.14 -4.48 -2.78
CA GLY A 488 14.80 -4.32 -3.30
C GLY A 488 13.77 -4.67 -2.25
N PHE A 489 12.51 -4.75 -2.65
CA PHE A 489 11.45 -5.25 -1.79
C PHE A 489 10.45 -6.08 -2.57
N ASN A 490 9.73 -6.94 -1.86
CA ASN A 490 8.53 -7.62 -2.32
C ASN A 490 7.36 -7.18 -1.43
N GLY A 491 6.23 -6.77 -2.00
CA GLY A 491 5.07 -6.24 -1.27
C GLY A 491 3.80 -7.08 -1.50
N GLU A 492 3.10 -7.40 -0.42
CA GLU A 492 1.75 -8.00 -0.47
C GLU A 492 0.74 -6.91 -0.81
N HIS A 493 -0.21 -7.18 -1.73
CA HIS A 493 -0.99 -6.11 -2.37
C HIS A 493 -2.34 -5.83 -1.70
N SER A 494 -2.86 -6.72 -0.87
CA SER A 494 -4.21 -6.56 -0.30
C SER A 494 -4.34 -5.32 0.58
N TRP A 495 -3.31 -4.95 1.33
CA TRP A 495 -3.37 -3.84 2.30
C TRP A 495 -3.18 -2.43 1.69
N ALA A 496 -2.49 -2.30 0.55
CA ALA A 496 -2.24 -1.02 -0.11
C ALA A 496 -1.88 -1.12 -1.60
N ASP A 497 -1.86 0.02 -2.26
CA ASP A 497 -1.46 0.21 -3.64
C ASP A 497 0.01 0.71 -3.72
N ALA A 498 0.66 0.46 -4.86
CA ALA A 498 2.08 0.73 -5.09
C ALA A 498 2.58 2.14 -4.68
N PRO A 499 1.84 3.25 -4.84
CA PRO A 499 2.30 4.58 -4.44
C PRO A 499 2.72 4.70 -2.96
N VAL A 500 2.10 3.92 -2.06
CA VAL A 500 2.45 3.94 -0.63
C VAL A 500 3.83 3.32 -0.40
N MET A 501 4.09 2.18 -1.05
CA MET A 501 5.40 1.52 -1.01
C MET A 501 6.47 2.33 -1.75
N ALA A 502 6.13 2.99 -2.85
CA ALA A 502 7.05 3.87 -3.56
C ALA A 502 7.53 5.04 -2.69
N HIS A 503 6.68 5.60 -1.83
CA HIS A 503 7.11 6.64 -0.88
C HIS A 503 8.05 6.08 0.21
N LEU A 504 7.73 4.92 0.79
CA LEU A 504 8.67 4.24 1.70
C LEU A 504 10.02 4.02 1.01
N TRP A 505 10.00 3.55 -0.25
CA TRP A 505 11.21 3.24 -1.00
C TRP A 505 12.05 4.48 -1.30
N GLU A 506 11.43 5.56 -1.76
CA GLU A 506 12.10 6.87 -1.95
C GLU A 506 12.74 7.36 -0.64
N PHE A 507 12.02 7.26 0.48
CA PHE A 507 12.54 7.67 1.78
C PHE A 507 13.75 6.83 2.19
N VAL A 508 13.64 5.50 2.08
CA VAL A 508 14.69 4.56 2.49
C VAL A 508 15.95 4.73 1.65
N LEU A 509 15.82 4.83 0.32
CA LEU A 509 16.96 5.06 -0.57
C LEU A 509 17.61 6.43 -0.34
N HIS A 510 16.81 7.49 -0.12
CA HIS A 510 17.34 8.80 0.22
C HIS A 510 18.18 8.78 1.50
N TYR A 511 17.67 8.14 2.56
CA TYR A 511 18.40 8.04 3.82
C TYR A 511 19.68 7.21 3.67
N ASP A 512 19.65 6.13 2.88
CA ASP A 512 20.82 5.31 2.58
C ASP A 512 21.92 6.14 1.89
N PHE A 513 21.58 6.82 0.79
CA PHE A 513 22.53 7.54 -0.06
C PHE A 513 23.06 8.83 0.57
N HIS A 514 22.21 9.57 1.30
CA HIS A 514 22.50 10.95 1.65
C HIS A 514 22.57 11.24 3.16
N VAL A 515 22.06 10.36 4.01
CA VAL A 515 21.96 10.63 5.45
C VAL A 515 22.81 9.69 6.28
N LEU A 516 22.69 8.39 6.07
CA LEU A 516 23.33 7.36 6.90
C LEU A 516 24.74 7.05 6.40
N GLN A 517 24.90 6.78 5.10
CA GLN A 517 26.17 6.53 4.42
C GLN A 517 27.07 5.47 5.11
N TYR A 518 28.29 5.31 4.60
CA TYR A 518 29.23 4.25 5.00
C TYR A 518 30.63 4.81 5.21
N ASP A 519 31.37 4.31 6.21
CA ASP A 519 32.77 4.69 6.42
C ASP A 519 33.69 4.11 5.32
N ASP A 520 34.98 4.42 5.41
CA ASP A 520 35.97 4.02 4.39
C ASP A 520 36.12 2.50 4.26
N ASP A 521 35.80 1.76 5.32
CA ASP A 521 35.74 0.28 5.32
C ASP A 521 34.40 -0.26 4.82
N GLY A 522 33.46 0.61 4.44
CA GLY A 522 32.12 0.25 3.98
C GLY A 522 31.16 -0.18 5.11
N ASN A 523 31.47 0.06 6.38
CA ASN A 523 30.58 -0.19 7.50
C ASN A 523 29.64 1.00 7.75
N CYS A 524 28.58 0.78 8.53
CA CYS A 524 27.68 1.85 8.94
C CYS A 524 28.42 2.94 9.72
N ARG A 525 28.19 4.23 9.41
CA ARG A 525 28.79 5.35 10.16
C ARG A 525 28.13 5.62 11.52
N LEU A 526 26.80 5.49 11.57
CA LEU A 526 26.00 5.99 12.70
C LEU A 526 25.95 5.01 13.88
N GLY A 527 26.31 5.54 15.05
CA GLY A 527 26.22 4.87 16.35
C GLY A 527 27.55 4.32 16.84
N ASN A 528 27.54 3.80 18.07
CA ASN A 528 28.64 3.04 18.64
C ASN A 528 28.32 1.54 18.54
N GLY A 529 29.33 0.68 18.61
CA GLY A 529 29.15 -0.77 18.63
C GLY A 529 28.29 -1.26 19.81
N VAL A 530 28.03 -2.56 19.83
CA VAL A 530 27.25 -3.27 20.84
C VAL A 530 28.19 -3.82 21.92
N ASP A 531 28.10 -3.28 23.12
CA ASP A 531 28.64 -3.97 24.30
C ASP A 531 27.55 -4.74 25.09
N ASP A 532 26.24 -4.57 24.80
CA ASP A 532 25.15 -5.07 25.68
C ASP A 532 23.76 -5.29 25.01
N ALA A 533 23.64 -5.31 23.69
CA ALA A 533 22.34 -5.55 23.02
C ALA A 533 22.00 -7.05 23.00
N SER A 534 20.72 -7.39 23.16
CA SER A 534 20.29 -8.79 23.14
C SER A 534 20.59 -9.44 21.78
N PRO A 535 21.18 -10.64 21.77
CA PRO A 535 21.51 -11.33 20.53
C PRO A 535 20.24 -11.73 19.76
N PRO A 536 20.34 -11.93 18.43
CA PRO A 536 19.22 -12.44 17.62
C PRO A 536 18.77 -13.82 18.12
N ILE A 537 17.46 -14.04 18.15
CA ILE A 537 16.89 -15.31 18.63
C ILE A 537 16.55 -16.19 17.43
N ARG A 538 17.24 -17.31 17.29
CA ARG A 538 16.91 -18.34 16.29
C ARG A 538 15.51 -18.92 16.54
N LEU A 539 14.63 -18.85 15.55
CA LEU A 539 13.32 -19.48 15.63
C LEU A 539 13.45 -21.00 15.50
N LYS A 540 12.64 -21.73 16.26
CA LYS A 540 12.68 -23.20 16.31
C LYS A 540 11.41 -23.80 15.71
N TRP A 541 11.55 -24.97 15.11
CA TRP A 541 10.47 -25.64 14.43
C TRP A 541 10.46 -27.13 14.77
N ASP A 542 9.26 -27.68 14.78
CA ASP A 542 8.98 -29.10 14.92
C ASP A 542 8.34 -29.59 13.61
N PHE A 543 9.04 -30.47 12.91
CA PHE A 543 8.65 -30.98 11.60
C PHE A 543 8.31 -32.46 11.69
N ALA A 544 7.02 -32.78 11.58
CA ALA A 544 6.57 -34.14 11.36
C ALA A 544 6.71 -34.53 9.88
N ASP A 545 6.96 -35.80 9.56
CA ASP A 545 7.11 -36.29 8.17
C ASP A 545 5.98 -35.87 7.22
N PRO A 546 4.69 -35.88 7.62
CA PRO A 546 3.63 -35.40 6.74
C PRO A 546 3.72 -33.90 6.43
N LEU A 547 4.23 -33.07 7.35
CA LEU A 547 4.47 -31.65 7.13
C LEU A 547 5.64 -31.44 6.16
N LEU A 548 6.71 -32.23 6.28
CA LEU A 548 7.85 -32.17 5.35
C LEU A 548 7.41 -32.41 3.90
N ARG A 549 6.53 -33.40 3.66
CA ARG A 549 5.97 -33.65 2.33
C ARG A 549 5.22 -32.45 1.77
N VAL A 550 4.38 -31.80 2.58
CA VAL A 550 3.63 -30.60 2.16
C VAL A 550 4.57 -29.43 1.86
N ILE A 551 5.65 -29.27 2.63
CA ILE A 551 6.68 -28.26 2.37
C ILE A 551 7.36 -28.55 1.01
N ASP A 552 7.73 -29.80 0.74
CA ASP A 552 8.36 -30.18 -0.52
C ASP A 552 7.42 -30.05 -1.74
N ASP A 553 6.14 -30.41 -1.58
CA ASP A 553 5.11 -30.18 -2.60
C ASP A 553 4.94 -28.67 -2.88
N SER A 554 4.86 -27.85 -1.82
CA SER A 554 4.73 -26.40 -1.94
C SER A 554 5.94 -25.79 -2.65
N PHE A 555 7.14 -26.27 -2.34
CA PHE A 555 8.36 -25.87 -3.01
C PHE A 555 8.38 -26.28 -4.48
N ARG A 556 7.98 -27.52 -4.82
CA ARG A 556 7.86 -27.96 -6.22
C ARG A 556 6.87 -27.12 -7.02
N ASN A 557 5.71 -26.81 -6.44
CA ASN A 557 4.71 -25.94 -7.06
C ASN A 557 5.23 -24.51 -7.26
N ALA A 558 5.96 -23.97 -6.27
CA ALA A 558 6.63 -22.69 -6.39
C ALA A 558 7.64 -22.72 -7.55
N GLN A 559 8.51 -23.74 -7.65
CA GLN A 559 9.47 -23.90 -8.76
C GLN A 559 8.78 -23.94 -10.13
N ALA A 560 7.66 -24.67 -10.25
CA ALA A 560 6.89 -24.69 -11.49
C ALA A 560 6.38 -23.29 -11.87
N LEU A 561 5.79 -22.56 -10.93
CA LEU A 561 5.31 -21.19 -11.17
C LEU A 561 6.46 -20.23 -11.53
N LEU A 562 7.60 -20.33 -10.85
CA LEU A 562 8.81 -19.54 -11.12
C LEU A 562 9.33 -19.77 -12.54
N SER A 563 9.38 -21.04 -12.96
CA SER A 563 9.86 -21.41 -14.30
C SER A 563 8.94 -20.92 -15.41
N ASP A 564 7.66 -20.70 -15.10
CA ASP A 564 6.66 -20.24 -16.05
C ASP A 564 6.62 -18.72 -16.21
N VAL A 565 7.27 -17.93 -15.34
CA VAL A 565 7.30 -16.48 -15.50
C VAL A 565 8.42 -16.04 -16.45
N ASP A 566 8.08 -15.26 -17.46
CA ASP A 566 9.03 -14.42 -18.18
C ASP A 566 8.92 -12.98 -17.70
N LEU A 567 10.06 -12.34 -17.44
CA LEU A 567 10.13 -10.96 -16.97
C LEU A 567 11.33 -10.28 -17.61
N ARG A 568 11.07 -9.18 -18.32
CA ARG A 568 12.05 -8.38 -19.03
C ARG A 568 12.04 -6.95 -18.54
N LEU A 569 13.21 -6.44 -18.19
CA LEU A 569 13.41 -5.04 -17.83
C LEU A 569 13.96 -4.29 -19.04
N PHE A 570 13.39 -3.13 -19.31
CA PHE A 570 13.77 -2.29 -20.42
C PHE A 570 14.00 -0.86 -19.96
N ARG A 571 15.26 -0.45 -20.00
CA ARG A 571 15.66 0.95 -19.81
C ARG A 571 15.63 1.65 -21.16
N HIS A 572 14.68 2.54 -21.34
CA HIS A 572 14.63 3.45 -22.46
C HIS A 572 15.26 4.79 -22.05
N ASP A 573 16.39 5.16 -22.66
CA ASP A 573 17.10 6.42 -22.40
C ASP A 573 17.40 7.23 -23.66
N ALA A 574 16.74 6.91 -24.78
CA ALA A 574 16.83 7.71 -25.99
C ALA A 574 16.09 9.06 -25.86
N TYR A 575 15.05 9.11 -25.02
CA TYR A 575 14.31 10.30 -24.57
C TYR A 575 13.38 9.94 -23.41
N GLY A 576 12.79 10.94 -22.76
CA GLY A 576 11.80 10.72 -21.70
C GLY A 576 10.71 11.80 -21.67
N LYS A 577 10.17 12.07 -20.48
CA LYS A 577 9.11 13.08 -20.31
C LYS A 577 9.53 14.49 -20.75
N GLY A 578 10.82 14.81 -20.78
CA GLY A 578 11.33 16.10 -21.26
C GLY A 578 10.91 16.34 -22.70
N PHE A 579 11.27 15.41 -23.60
CA PHE A 579 10.83 15.41 -25.00
C PHE A 579 9.32 15.26 -25.14
N ILE A 580 8.69 14.33 -24.41
CA ILE A 580 7.24 14.09 -24.60
C ILE A 580 6.41 15.35 -24.27
N LYS A 581 6.84 16.15 -23.28
CA LYS A 581 6.19 17.43 -22.98
C LYS A 581 6.33 18.45 -24.12
N THR A 582 7.43 18.47 -24.88
CA THR A 582 7.58 19.38 -26.03
C THR A 582 6.61 19.02 -27.16
N CYS A 583 6.22 17.74 -27.26
CA CYS A 583 5.19 17.24 -28.17
C CYS A 583 3.76 17.71 -27.77
N ARG A 584 3.61 18.38 -26.62
CA ARG A 584 2.35 18.88 -26.03
C ARG A 584 1.34 17.78 -25.70
N VAL A 585 1.82 16.61 -25.26
CA VAL A 585 0.99 15.50 -24.79
C VAL A 585 1.44 15.03 -23.40
N SER A 586 0.54 14.33 -22.67
CA SER A 586 0.87 13.76 -21.36
C SER A 586 1.88 12.62 -21.52
N PRO A 587 3.00 12.58 -20.76
CA PRO A 587 3.96 11.47 -20.81
C PRO A 587 3.33 10.10 -20.59
N ASP A 588 2.42 10.03 -19.64
CA ASP A 588 1.67 8.82 -19.31
C ASP A 588 0.79 8.35 -20.50
N ALA A 589 0.01 9.26 -21.08
CA ALA A 589 -0.84 8.95 -22.23
C ALA A 589 -0.02 8.55 -23.47
N TYR A 590 1.13 9.21 -23.69
CA TYR A 590 2.05 8.86 -24.77
C TYR A 590 2.60 7.44 -24.63
N ILE A 591 3.04 7.08 -23.42
CA ILE A 591 3.51 5.72 -23.12
C ILE A 591 2.38 4.71 -23.32
N GLN A 592 1.17 5.00 -22.84
CA GLN A 592 0.00 4.14 -23.02
C GLN A 592 -0.31 3.92 -24.52
N MET A 593 -0.23 4.96 -25.35
CA MET A 593 -0.41 4.81 -26.80
C MET A 593 0.71 4.01 -27.47
N ALA A 594 1.95 4.14 -26.99
CA ALA A 594 3.06 3.30 -27.43
C ALA A 594 2.80 1.81 -27.08
N LEU A 595 2.27 1.54 -25.88
CA LEU A 595 1.89 0.18 -25.46
C LEU A 595 0.75 -0.39 -26.31
N GLN A 596 -0.25 0.43 -26.69
CA GLN A 596 -1.33 -0.02 -27.58
C GLN A 596 -0.81 -0.36 -28.98
N LEU A 597 0.08 0.47 -29.53
CA LEU A 597 0.71 0.20 -30.83
C LEU A 597 1.58 -1.06 -30.77
N ALA A 598 2.40 -1.21 -29.72
CA ALA A 598 3.22 -2.39 -29.52
C ALA A 598 2.37 -3.65 -29.40
N TYR A 599 1.26 -3.61 -28.67
CA TYR A 599 0.39 -4.78 -28.47
C TYR A 599 -0.28 -5.18 -29.77
N PHE A 600 -0.76 -4.22 -30.54
CA PHE A 600 -1.37 -4.48 -31.85
C PHE A 600 -0.38 -5.13 -32.83
N ARG A 601 0.88 -4.69 -32.83
CA ARG A 601 1.94 -5.31 -33.66
C ARG A 601 2.29 -6.72 -33.21
N ASP A 602 2.24 -6.97 -31.91
CA ASP A 602 2.56 -8.28 -31.31
C ASP A 602 1.44 -9.31 -31.52
N GLN A 603 0.18 -8.88 -31.41
CA GLN A 603 -0.99 -9.77 -31.37
C GLN A 603 -1.86 -9.71 -32.64
N GLY A 604 -1.65 -8.71 -33.51
CA GLY A 604 -2.45 -8.48 -34.71
C GLY A 604 -3.86 -7.92 -34.45
N HIS A 605 -4.25 -7.71 -33.20
CA HIS A 605 -5.53 -7.14 -32.82
C HIS A 605 -5.44 -6.31 -31.54
N LEU A 606 -6.46 -5.49 -31.29
CA LEU A 606 -6.60 -4.78 -30.02
C LEU A 606 -7.22 -5.69 -28.97
N SER A 607 -6.88 -5.48 -27.70
CA SER A 607 -7.47 -6.22 -26.59
C SER A 607 -7.67 -5.33 -25.37
N LEU A 608 -8.53 -5.77 -24.47
CA LEU A 608 -8.86 -5.01 -23.27
C LEU A 608 -7.60 -4.75 -22.44
N THR A 609 -7.30 -3.47 -22.23
CA THR A 609 -6.16 -3.01 -21.44
C THR A 609 -6.63 -2.41 -20.13
N TYR A 610 -6.03 -2.82 -19.01
CA TYR A 610 -6.22 -2.28 -17.68
C TYR A 610 -5.13 -1.26 -17.39
N GLU A 611 -5.47 -0.07 -16.91
CA GLU A 611 -4.52 0.83 -16.26
C GLU A 611 -5.05 1.24 -14.87
N ALA A 612 -4.19 1.15 -13.85
CA ALA A 612 -4.54 1.59 -12.50
C ALA A 612 -4.55 3.12 -12.37
N SER A 613 -5.65 3.70 -11.91
CA SER A 613 -5.73 5.12 -11.51
C SER A 613 -6.13 5.26 -10.05
N MET A 614 -5.43 6.11 -9.29
CA MET A 614 -5.72 6.29 -7.87
C MET A 614 -7.03 7.07 -7.63
N THR A 615 -7.84 6.62 -6.68
CA THR A 615 -9.02 7.35 -6.19
C THR A 615 -8.79 8.01 -4.83
N ARG A 616 -7.52 8.20 -4.46
CA ARG A 616 -7.10 8.81 -3.17
C ARG A 616 -7.53 10.27 -2.98
N LEU A 617 -8.17 10.90 -3.97
CA LEU A 617 -8.90 12.17 -3.79
C LEU A 617 -10.12 12.02 -2.87
N PHE A 618 -10.52 10.79 -2.56
CA PHE A 618 -11.62 10.44 -1.68
C PHE A 618 -11.11 9.66 -0.47
N ARG A 619 -11.86 9.74 0.62
CA ARG A 619 -11.57 8.99 1.85
C ARG A 619 -11.52 7.50 1.54
N GLU A 620 -10.47 6.84 2.02
CA GLU A 620 -10.19 5.42 1.85
C GLU A 620 -10.13 4.96 0.37
N GLY A 621 -9.95 5.90 -0.57
CA GLY A 621 -9.81 5.58 -1.99
C GLY A 621 -8.61 4.67 -2.26
N ARG A 622 -8.85 3.61 -3.05
CA ARG A 622 -7.84 2.69 -3.59
C ARG A 622 -7.60 3.07 -5.05
N THR A 623 -8.10 2.24 -5.97
CA THR A 623 -7.94 2.40 -7.43
C THR A 623 -9.28 2.37 -8.16
N GLU A 624 -9.29 2.95 -9.35
CA GLU A 624 -10.26 2.77 -10.43
C GLU A 624 -9.49 2.30 -11.67
N THR A 625 -10.19 1.74 -12.65
CA THR A 625 -9.64 1.34 -13.94
C THR A 625 -9.76 2.48 -14.96
N VAL A 626 -8.65 2.78 -15.62
CA VAL A 626 -8.66 3.45 -16.93
C VAL A 626 -8.59 2.36 -17.98
N ARG A 627 -9.38 2.51 -19.06
CA ARG A 627 -9.41 1.60 -20.21
C ARG A 627 -8.70 2.30 -21.38
N PRO A 628 -7.40 2.05 -21.63
CA PRO A 628 -6.64 2.78 -22.64
C PRO A 628 -7.10 2.52 -24.08
N VAL A 629 -7.74 1.38 -24.36
CA VAL A 629 -8.32 1.10 -25.67
C VAL A 629 -9.63 1.86 -25.85
N THR A 630 -9.53 3.03 -26.45
CA THR A 630 -10.66 3.84 -26.90
C THR A 630 -10.78 3.86 -28.42
N VAL A 631 -11.87 4.39 -28.95
CA VAL A 631 -12.06 4.58 -30.40
C VAL A 631 -10.91 5.38 -31.01
N GLU A 632 -10.47 6.44 -30.33
CA GLU A 632 -9.36 7.30 -30.75
C GLU A 632 -8.02 6.54 -30.73
N SER A 633 -7.75 5.75 -29.70
CA SER A 633 -6.54 4.91 -29.67
C SER A 633 -6.54 3.86 -30.79
N ALA A 634 -7.69 3.28 -31.10
CA ALA A 634 -7.84 2.28 -32.15
C ALA A 634 -7.62 2.89 -33.53
N GLN A 635 -8.13 4.10 -33.76
CA GLN A 635 -7.87 4.87 -34.99
C GLN A 635 -6.39 5.22 -35.13
N PHE A 636 -5.77 5.71 -34.06
CA PHE A 636 -4.33 6.01 -34.04
C PHE A 636 -3.49 4.77 -34.38
N VAL A 637 -3.72 3.64 -33.70
CA VAL A 637 -2.95 2.42 -33.91
C VAL A 637 -3.10 1.90 -35.34
N ARG A 638 -4.33 1.89 -35.88
CA ARG A 638 -4.57 1.47 -37.27
C ARG A 638 -3.89 2.41 -38.28
N ALA A 639 -3.89 3.72 -38.01
CA ALA A 639 -3.25 4.70 -38.90
C ALA A 639 -1.71 4.57 -38.91
N MET A 640 -1.10 4.13 -37.80
CA MET A 640 0.34 3.85 -37.75
C MET A 640 0.75 2.69 -38.65
N GLU A 641 -0.13 1.72 -38.85
CA GLU A 641 0.11 0.54 -39.69
C GLU A 641 -0.38 0.70 -41.14
N SER A 642 -1.12 1.77 -41.44
CA SER A 642 -1.63 2.06 -42.79
C SER A 642 -0.57 2.79 -43.64
N PRO A 643 -0.18 2.28 -44.82
CA PRO A 643 0.77 2.96 -45.71
C PRO A 643 0.22 4.26 -46.30
N ASP A 644 -1.09 4.42 -46.35
CA ASP A 644 -1.77 5.56 -46.98
C ASP A 644 -1.88 6.79 -46.07
N GLU A 645 -1.60 6.63 -44.77
CA GLU A 645 -1.73 7.69 -43.78
C GLU A 645 -0.46 8.55 -43.69
N SER A 646 -0.63 9.87 -43.87
CA SER A 646 0.48 10.82 -43.74
C SER A 646 1.00 10.92 -42.31
N ALA A 647 2.27 11.28 -42.14
CA ALA A 647 2.86 11.54 -40.81
C ALA A 647 2.08 12.62 -40.03
N SER A 648 1.54 13.63 -40.71
CA SER A 648 0.72 14.67 -40.07
C SER A 648 -0.61 14.11 -39.56
N ALA A 649 -1.27 13.24 -40.32
CA ALA A 649 -2.52 12.60 -39.89
C ALA A 649 -2.29 11.69 -38.67
N ARG A 650 -1.24 10.86 -38.71
CA ARG A 650 -0.82 10.00 -37.57
C ARG A 650 -0.53 10.82 -36.32
N ARG A 651 0.14 11.97 -36.45
CA ARG A 651 0.43 12.89 -35.34
C ARG A 651 -0.84 13.47 -34.71
N GLU A 652 -1.81 13.89 -35.51
CA GLU A 652 -3.08 14.42 -35.00
C GLU A 652 -3.93 13.33 -34.33
N LEU A 653 -3.95 12.11 -34.89
CA LEU A 653 -4.61 10.96 -34.26
C LEU A 653 -3.94 10.59 -32.92
N LEU A 654 -2.61 10.63 -32.84
CA LEU A 654 -1.87 10.43 -31.59
C LEU A 654 -2.28 11.47 -30.53
N ARG A 655 -2.37 12.76 -30.92
CA ARG A 655 -2.80 13.84 -30.02
C ARG A 655 -4.24 13.64 -29.54
N ALA A 656 -5.15 13.23 -30.43
CA ALA A 656 -6.53 12.94 -30.09
C ALA A 656 -6.63 11.76 -29.10
N ALA A 657 -5.91 10.66 -29.36
CA ALA A 657 -5.87 9.49 -28.50
C ALA A 657 -5.28 9.81 -27.11
N CYS A 658 -4.16 10.55 -27.07
CA CYS A 658 -3.57 11.02 -25.82
C CYS A 658 -4.53 11.93 -25.03
N GLY A 659 -5.24 12.83 -25.73
CA GLY A 659 -6.22 13.72 -25.11
C GLY A 659 -7.41 12.96 -24.52
N ARG A 660 -7.95 11.96 -25.23
CA ARG A 660 -9.03 11.11 -24.73
C ARG A 660 -8.58 10.31 -23.50
N HIS A 661 -7.41 9.68 -23.58
CA HIS A 661 -6.83 8.89 -22.51
C HIS A 661 -6.65 9.73 -21.24
N GLN A 662 -6.04 10.92 -21.36
CA GLN A 662 -5.89 11.84 -20.24
C GLN A 662 -7.24 12.22 -19.62
N ARG A 663 -8.27 12.46 -20.45
CA ARG A 663 -9.63 12.73 -19.95
C ARG A 663 -10.18 11.53 -19.18
N ALA A 664 -10.01 10.31 -19.67
CA ALA A 664 -10.43 9.09 -18.99
C ALA A 664 -9.72 8.93 -17.63
N TYR A 665 -8.42 9.22 -17.56
CA TYR A 665 -7.66 9.21 -16.31
C TYR A 665 -8.20 10.22 -15.29
N GLN A 666 -8.50 11.45 -15.72
CA GLN A 666 -9.13 12.45 -14.86
C GLN A 666 -10.52 12.03 -14.38
N GLU A 667 -11.32 11.41 -15.24
CA GLU A 667 -12.63 10.85 -14.89
C GLU A 667 -12.50 9.74 -13.84
N ALA A 668 -11.58 8.79 -14.03
CA ALA A 668 -11.30 7.71 -13.08
C ALA A 668 -10.87 8.26 -11.71
N MET A 669 -9.90 9.18 -11.66
CA MET A 669 -9.48 9.86 -10.43
C MET A 669 -10.63 10.58 -9.71
N CYS A 670 -11.61 11.09 -10.47
CA CYS A 670 -12.80 11.75 -9.94
C CYS A 670 -13.92 10.79 -9.52
N GLY A 671 -13.69 9.48 -9.51
CA GLY A 671 -14.70 8.48 -9.15
C GLY A 671 -15.80 8.34 -10.20
N LYS A 672 -15.47 8.62 -11.47
CA LYS A 672 -16.38 8.52 -12.61
C LYS A 672 -16.02 7.35 -13.54
N GLY A 673 -15.22 6.38 -13.07
CA GLY A 673 -14.90 5.18 -13.83
C GLY A 673 -16.08 4.21 -13.91
N VAL A 674 -15.87 3.12 -14.64
CA VAL A 674 -16.90 2.12 -14.96
C VAL A 674 -16.73 0.87 -14.10
N ASP A 675 -15.50 0.41 -13.97
CA ASP A 675 -15.18 -0.94 -13.52
C ASP A 675 -15.49 -1.18 -12.03
N ARG A 676 -15.10 -0.26 -11.13
CA ARG A 676 -15.45 -0.43 -9.70
C ARG A 676 -16.94 -0.38 -9.47
N HIS A 677 -17.67 0.40 -10.25
CA HIS A 677 -19.12 0.48 -10.13
C HIS A 677 -19.79 -0.83 -10.57
N LEU A 678 -19.42 -1.38 -11.74
CA LEU A 678 -19.93 -2.67 -12.21
C LEU A 678 -19.54 -3.83 -11.28
N PHE A 679 -18.32 -3.82 -10.74
CA PHE A 679 -17.89 -4.76 -9.71
C PHE A 679 -18.80 -4.71 -8.46
N CYS A 680 -19.08 -3.53 -7.92
CA CYS A 680 -19.95 -3.43 -6.74
C CYS A 680 -21.41 -3.85 -7.05
N LEU A 681 -21.92 -3.59 -8.26
CA LEU A 681 -23.21 -4.10 -8.70
C LEU A 681 -23.22 -5.63 -8.79
N TYR A 682 -22.12 -6.24 -9.23
CA TYR A 682 -21.96 -7.69 -9.21
C TYR A 682 -21.92 -8.26 -7.81
N VAL A 683 -21.19 -7.64 -6.87
CA VAL A 683 -21.19 -8.09 -5.47
C VAL A 683 -22.63 -8.11 -4.92
N ILE A 684 -23.44 -7.10 -5.23
CA ILE A 684 -24.88 -7.12 -4.86
C ILE A 684 -25.64 -8.25 -5.54
N SER A 685 -25.37 -8.50 -6.83
CA SER A 685 -26.01 -9.62 -7.55
C SER A 685 -25.76 -10.96 -6.85
N GLN A 686 -24.54 -11.15 -6.30
CA GLN A 686 -24.18 -12.35 -5.54
C GLN A 686 -24.90 -12.41 -4.19
N TYR A 687 -24.99 -11.30 -3.44
CA TYR A 687 -25.74 -11.25 -2.19
C TYR A 687 -27.25 -11.49 -2.37
N LEU A 688 -27.81 -11.07 -3.50
CA LEU A 688 -29.22 -11.26 -3.82
C LEU A 688 -29.50 -12.58 -4.52
N GLU A 689 -28.46 -13.35 -4.87
CA GLU A 689 -28.56 -14.58 -5.67
C GLU A 689 -29.33 -14.36 -6.99
N VAL A 690 -29.14 -13.18 -7.60
CA VAL A 690 -29.79 -12.81 -8.87
C VAL A 690 -28.74 -12.84 -9.98
N GLU A 691 -28.96 -13.72 -10.95
CA GLU A 691 -28.08 -13.79 -12.11
C GLU A 691 -28.29 -12.61 -13.07
N SER A 692 -27.20 -12.13 -13.66
CA SER A 692 -27.22 -11.12 -14.73
C SER A 692 -26.24 -11.55 -15.82
N GLU A 693 -26.74 -11.84 -17.02
CA GLU A 693 -25.89 -12.19 -18.17
C GLU A 693 -24.92 -11.05 -18.50
N PHE A 694 -25.38 -9.79 -18.41
CA PHE A 694 -24.54 -8.61 -18.60
C PHE A 694 -23.35 -8.60 -17.62
N LEU A 695 -23.60 -8.70 -16.31
CA LEU A 695 -22.52 -8.66 -15.32
C LEU A 695 -21.58 -9.87 -15.42
N LYS A 696 -22.12 -11.06 -15.73
CA LYS A 696 -21.33 -12.26 -16.02
C LYS A 696 -20.39 -12.03 -17.20
N GLN A 697 -20.88 -11.44 -18.29
CA GLN A 697 -20.08 -11.12 -19.47
C GLN A 697 -18.96 -10.13 -19.11
N VAL A 698 -19.30 -8.96 -18.55
CA VAL A 698 -18.33 -7.90 -18.23
C VAL A 698 -17.18 -8.41 -17.36
N LEU A 699 -17.48 -9.22 -16.35
CA LEU A 699 -16.47 -9.70 -15.41
C LEU A 699 -15.66 -10.89 -15.91
N SER A 700 -16.13 -11.54 -16.98
CA SER A 700 -15.39 -12.60 -17.67
C SER A 700 -14.38 -12.08 -18.69
N GLU A 701 -14.42 -10.77 -19.02
CA GLU A 701 -13.50 -10.16 -19.98
C GLU A 701 -12.06 -10.18 -19.45
N PRO A 702 -11.12 -10.86 -20.13
CA PRO A 702 -9.74 -10.95 -19.66
C PRO A 702 -8.98 -9.64 -19.94
N TRP A 703 -8.31 -9.11 -18.91
CA TRP A 703 -7.35 -8.01 -19.06
C TRP A 703 -6.04 -8.53 -19.65
N LYS A 704 -5.97 -8.65 -20.99
CA LYS A 704 -4.80 -9.20 -21.70
C LYS A 704 -3.56 -8.32 -21.60
N LEU A 705 -3.73 -7.02 -21.36
CA LEU A 705 -2.63 -6.12 -21.02
C LEU A 705 -2.99 -5.37 -19.74
N SER A 706 -2.19 -5.56 -18.69
CA SER A 706 -2.35 -4.83 -17.43
C SER A 706 -1.18 -3.90 -17.23
N THR A 707 -1.46 -2.61 -17.07
CA THR A 707 -0.45 -1.57 -16.97
C THR A 707 -0.54 -0.83 -15.64
N SER A 708 0.62 -0.38 -15.15
CA SER A 708 0.68 0.47 -13.95
C SER A 708 1.86 1.41 -13.99
N GLN A 709 1.57 2.71 -13.83
CA GLN A 709 2.59 3.71 -13.58
C GLN A 709 2.92 3.76 -12.09
N THR A 710 4.17 3.48 -11.72
CA THR A 710 4.63 3.72 -10.36
C THR A 710 5.09 5.18 -10.24
N PRO A 711 4.50 5.99 -9.33
CA PRO A 711 4.90 7.38 -9.18
C PRO A 711 6.31 7.47 -8.60
N HIS A 712 7.07 8.45 -9.10
CA HIS A 712 8.42 8.75 -8.63
C HIS A 712 8.54 10.24 -8.28
N GLY A 713 9.31 10.56 -7.23
CA GLY A 713 9.51 11.90 -6.71
C GLY A 713 8.29 12.45 -5.95
N GLN A 714 7.57 11.59 -5.20
CA GLN A 714 6.31 11.98 -4.55
C GLN A 714 6.47 13.04 -3.46
N VAL A 715 7.63 13.07 -2.79
CA VAL A 715 7.88 13.94 -1.63
C VAL A 715 9.10 14.85 -1.76
N GLY A 716 9.66 14.94 -2.97
CA GLY A 716 10.77 15.86 -3.26
C GLY A 716 12.07 15.59 -2.48
N LEU A 717 12.23 14.39 -1.90
CA LEU A 717 13.43 13.99 -1.16
C LEU A 717 14.64 13.77 -2.08
N LEU A 718 14.38 13.31 -3.30
CA LEU A 718 15.39 13.09 -4.33
C LEU A 718 15.14 14.05 -5.48
N ASP A 719 16.12 14.92 -5.73
CA ASP A 719 16.15 15.76 -6.92
C ASP A 719 16.86 14.99 -8.03
N ALA A 720 16.07 14.42 -8.95
CA ALA A 720 16.54 13.67 -10.10
C ALA A 720 17.45 14.49 -11.03
N SER A 721 17.33 15.81 -11.05
CA SER A 721 18.21 16.67 -11.87
C SER A 721 19.59 16.81 -11.26
N LYS A 722 19.68 16.87 -9.92
CA LYS A 722 20.96 16.98 -9.18
C LYS A 722 21.61 15.63 -8.94
N ASN A 723 20.81 14.58 -8.78
CA ASN A 723 21.28 13.23 -8.48
C ASN A 723 20.68 12.20 -9.46
N PRO A 724 20.95 12.33 -10.78
CA PRO A 724 20.35 11.47 -11.80
C PRO A 724 20.71 9.99 -11.64
N ARG A 725 21.79 9.69 -10.91
CA ARG A 725 22.27 8.32 -10.68
C ARG A 725 21.64 7.65 -9.46
N HIS A 726 20.94 8.40 -8.59
CA HIS A 726 20.32 7.90 -7.35
C HIS A 726 18.83 7.59 -7.52
N ILE A 727 18.41 7.30 -8.76
CA ILE A 727 17.02 7.05 -9.11
C ILE A 727 16.79 5.54 -9.21
N SER A 728 15.79 5.05 -8.48
CA SER A 728 15.31 3.68 -8.58
C SER A 728 14.70 3.44 -9.96
N ALA A 729 14.95 2.25 -10.54
CA ALA A 729 14.20 1.80 -11.71
C ALA A 729 12.74 1.39 -11.38
N GLY A 730 12.38 1.46 -10.08
CA GLY A 730 11.13 1.13 -9.41
C GLY A 730 10.68 -0.32 -9.55
N GLY A 731 9.50 -0.63 -10.07
CA GLY A 731 8.85 -1.89 -9.73
C GLY A 731 8.03 -2.55 -10.81
N GLY A 732 7.68 -3.81 -10.59
CA GLY A 732 6.86 -4.61 -11.51
C GLY A 732 6.00 -5.65 -10.78
N PHE A 733 5.19 -6.35 -11.55
CA PHE A 733 4.26 -7.39 -11.10
C PHE A 733 4.13 -8.48 -12.19
N GLY A 734 3.59 -9.66 -11.84
CA GLY A 734 3.32 -10.74 -12.80
C GLY A 734 2.10 -10.44 -13.71
N PRO A 735 1.89 -11.19 -14.80
CA PRO A 735 0.72 -11.00 -15.65
C PRO A 735 -0.57 -11.39 -14.90
N VAL A 736 -1.67 -10.68 -15.17
CA VAL A 736 -2.98 -10.92 -14.54
C VAL A 736 -3.85 -11.94 -15.30
N ALA A 737 -3.45 -12.28 -16.52
CA ALA A 737 -4.03 -13.31 -17.36
C ALA A 737 -2.93 -14.25 -17.85
N ASP A 738 -3.23 -15.54 -17.96
CA ASP A 738 -2.23 -16.55 -18.33
C ASP A 738 -1.65 -16.34 -19.73
N ASP A 739 -2.46 -15.78 -20.63
CA ASP A 739 -2.12 -15.43 -22.00
C ASP A 739 -2.09 -13.90 -22.22
N GLY A 740 -1.70 -13.15 -21.18
CA GLY A 740 -1.56 -11.70 -21.21
C GLY A 740 -0.22 -11.19 -20.70
N TYR A 741 -0.07 -9.87 -20.75
CA TYR A 741 1.11 -9.14 -20.29
C TYR A 741 0.83 -8.31 -19.05
N GLY A 742 1.80 -8.25 -18.13
CA GLY A 742 1.90 -7.22 -17.09
C GLY A 742 2.99 -6.22 -17.46
N VAL A 743 2.68 -4.92 -17.50
CA VAL A 743 3.66 -3.86 -17.82
C VAL A 743 3.61 -2.77 -16.76
N SER A 744 4.62 -2.69 -15.91
CA SER A 744 4.83 -1.49 -15.11
C SER A 744 5.85 -0.57 -15.78
N TYR A 745 5.66 0.74 -15.63
CA TYR A 745 6.63 1.71 -16.09
C TYR A 745 6.81 2.87 -15.12
N ILE A 746 8.01 3.43 -15.13
CA ILE A 746 8.40 4.59 -14.32
C ILE A 746 9.11 5.59 -15.19
N VAL A 747 8.69 6.85 -15.02
CA VAL A 747 9.33 7.99 -15.67
C VAL A 747 10.37 8.56 -14.71
N ALA A 748 11.63 8.18 -14.94
CA ALA A 748 12.78 8.48 -14.11
C ALA A 748 13.53 9.72 -14.66
N GLY A 749 13.47 10.84 -13.95
CA GLY A 749 14.08 12.09 -14.45
C GLY A 749 13.34 12.66 -15.67
N GLU A 750 14.04 13.38 -16.55
CA GLU A 750 13.47 13.94 -17.79
C GLU A 750 13.68 13.02 -19.00
N ASP A 751 14.72 12.17 -19.00
CA ASP A 751 15.17 11.46 -20.21
C ASP A 751 15.11 9.93 -20.14
N VAL A 752 14.70 9.36 -19.00
CA VAL A 752 14.70 7.90 -18.81
C VAL A 752 13.31 7.38 -18.46
N VAL A 753 12.93 6.27 -19.09
CA VAL A 753 11.75 5.48 -18.73
C VAL A 753 12.18 4.03 -18.52
N PHE A 754 11.82 3.45 -17.38
CA PHE A 754 11.99 2.01 -17.13
C PHE A 754 10.68 1.29 -17.36
N PHE A 755 10.73 0.14 -18.02
CA PHE A 755 9.61 -0.79 -18.20
C PHE A 755 9.94 -2.13 -17.56
N HIS A 756 8.96 -2.75 -16.93
CA HIS A 756 9.00 -4.09 -16.36
C HIS A 756 7.89 -4.90 -17.02
N ILE A 757 8.25 -5.84 -17.90
CA ILE A 757 7.34 -6.53 -18.80
C ILE A 757 7.29 -8.01 -18.44
N SER A 758 6.15 -8.50 -17.97
CA SER A 758 5.94 -9.88 -17.56
C SER A 758 4.90 -10.61 -18.41
N SER A 759 5.09 -11.92 -18.60
CA SER A 759 4.17 -12.85 -19.27
C SER A 759 4.41 -14.27 -18.74
N LYS A 760 3.60 -15.24 -19.19
CA LYS A 760 3.84 -16.66 -18.91
C LYS A 760 4.45 -17.37 -20.10
N ARG A 761 5.46 -18.20 -19.86
CA ARG A 761 6.15 -19.02 -20.89
C ARG A 761 5.25 -20.11 -21.45
N SER A 762 4.28 -20.58 -20.65
CA SER A 762 3.28 -21.58 -21.03
C SER A 762 2.30 -21.08 -22.09
N SER A 763 2.16 -19.75 -22.24
CA SER A 763 1.33 -19.16 -23.29
C SER A 763 2.14 -18.97 -24.58
N SER A 764 1.70 -19.62 -25.66
CA SER A 764 2.26 -19.41 -27.00
C SER A 764 1.92 -18.04 -27.59
N ALA A 765 0.92 -17.34 -27.04
CA ALA A 765 0.51 -16.02 -27.52
C ALA A 765 1.47 -14.92 -27.07
N THR A 766 2.16 -15.09 -25.94
CA THR A 766 2.91 -14.02 -25.26
C THR A 766 4.40 -14.30 -25.18
N ASP A 767 5.23 -13.28 -25.40
CA ASP A 767 6.69 -13.32 -25.21
C ASP A 767 7.18 -11.93 -24.76
N SER A 768 7.66 -11.82 -23.51
CA SER A 768 8.05 -10.51 -22.96
C SER A 768 9.24 -9.88 -23.71
N GLN A 769 10.13 -10.69 -24.31
CA GLN A 769 11.27 -10.19 -25.07
C GLN A 769 10.83 -9.65 -26.44
N ARG A 770 9.94 -10.36 -27.13
CA ARG A 770 9.31 -9.91 -28.38
C ARG A 770 8.51 -8.64 -28.13
N PHE A 771 7.70 -8.62 -27.07
CA PHE A 771 6.90 -7.44 -26.74
C PHE A 771 7.76 -6.23 -26.36
N ARG A 772 8.90 -6.43 -25.66
CA ARG A 772 9.90 -5.39 -25.43
C ARG A 772 10.41 -4.75 -26.72
N GLN A 773 10.69 -5.56 -27.75
CA GLN A 773 11.13 -5.05 -29.05
C GLN A 773 10.04 -4.22 -29.74
N HIS A 774 8.78 -4.65 -29.63
CA HIS A 774 7.64 -3.88 -30.13
C HIS A 774 7.45 -2.56 -29.37
N ILE A 775 7.66 -2.52 -28.05
CA ILE A 775 7.63 -1.27 -27.26
C ILE A 775 8.73 -0.31 -27.70
N ASP A 776 9.98 -0.78 -27.84
CA ASP A 776 11.07 0.06 -28.33
C ASP A 776 10.79 0.60 -29.75
N GLY A 777 10.33 -0.26 -30.66
CA GLY A 777 9.93 0.13 -32.00
C GLY A 777 8.82 1.19 -31.99
N ALA A 778 7.77 0.98 -31.19
CA ALA A 778 6.67 1.94 -31.04
C ALA A 778 7.19 3.29 -30.53
N LEU A 779 8.03 3.31 -29.49
CA LEU A 779 8.60 4.56 -28.98
C LEU A 779 9.42 5.30 -30.06
N ARG A 780 10.29 4.59 -30.81
CA ARG A 780 11.05 5.18 -31.92
C ARG A 780 10.13 5.78 -32.99
N ASP A 781 9.07 5.07 -33.36
CA ASP A 781 8.12 5.54 -34.38
C ASP A 781 7.34 6.76 -33.89
N LEU A 782 6.84 6.75 -32.65
CA LEU A 782 6.14 7.91 -32.07
C LEU A 782 7.07 9.12 -31.94
N ARG A 783 8.37 8.92 -31.69
CA ARG A 783 9.36 10.01 -31.70
C ARG A 783 9.50 10.60 -33.10
N SER A 784 9.59 9.76 -34.14
CA SER A 784 9.75 10.21 -35.53
C SER A 784 8.57 11.03 -36.07
N LEU A 785 7.41 10.94 -35.41
CA LEU A 785 6.27 11.77 -35.75
C LEU A 785 6.45 13.24 -35.41
N PHE A 786 7.41 13.65 -34.56
CA PHE A 786 7.63 15.04 -34.15
C PHE A 786 9.02 15.52 -34.54
#